data_AF-A0A223I1I0-F1
#
_entry.id   AF-A0A223I1I0-F1
#
_cell.length_a   1.000
_cell.length_b   1.000
_cell.length_c   1.000
_cell.angle_alpha   90.00
_cell.angle_beta   90.00
_cell.angle_gamma   90.00
#
_symmetry.space_group_name_H-M   'P 1'
#
loop_
_entity.id
_entity.type
_entity.pdbx_description
1 polymer ?
#
loop_
_entity_poly.entity_id
_entity_poly.type
_entity_poly.pdbx_seq_one_letter_code
_entity_poly.pdbx_strand_id
1 'polypeptide(L)'
;MKYLAHFDNDKSYGQPLCEHLKVVADMCTKIVPNVVKFKDMDNEIIKYLAYNIGFFHDIGKYSNFFQEYLIGNYKGSYKNHAHISACFFYLFLLDKIKMIYKNENLMYILMYLCYIVVRMHHNSLTLDRLFTIEGQDLIWQELNVIRKNLFKNQHQILDDLSSIAPNLKDLDFSAYLDLEELKRNKYFMNMPQLLKMGRFADDQWFFFIIYMFSLLVDSDKLDSAELVHRPTKSISHIRVVNYLAFKDKGNVNKTLLLKRENARREMINIVDSLTDEQIKNSRFFIITAPTGIGKTLSSLQCALRLQQRIQDVEKYVPRIITAIPFINIIEQTRKEYENVIGDQANLVVHHRLADIASNIRTDEIMPISKALLEIEAWEGDVILTTFVQLFQSIFTGRNNALKKLNKLAGSIVILDEVQATPEKYMPLVGATLQKISEYYGTRFILMTATQPKILQFGDQLLNSHEYSSKKTIDLFPSSETYFAQLKRTKFVPVLEGEMNTDKFIEFFIEKWNPLKSAVIVVNTIKRSIEVFYALKTELKGRGIDTPVYYLSTNIIPKKRMSVIQEVDMLLRANKSVILVSTQTIEAGVDLDFDIAFRDFAPLDSLVQTAGRVNRNSQKGEHLPVYIVKLAHDSDYIYHLFNRKLTMDLLREHKEIYEWQYNKIVDRYYDKILSLGIPQESKNIWNEGILKLDFNKISEFRLIEDLSFICDVYIEKDENATILANEYENIILERGDYAHYNSFERKALLRNITAKMSDYIIQVKERKVENNLLQNFEIRNGVQSSLRWISPKDVSKLYDEETGFKFV
;
A
#
# COMPACT_ATOMS: atom_id res chain seq x y z
N MET A 1 35.09 0.62 30.27
CA MET A 1 34.93 0.63 28.80
C MET A 1 33.50 1.10 28.54
N LYS A 2 33.27 2.05 27.63
CA LYS A 2 31.88 2.43 27.28
C LYS A 2 31.34 1.40 26.30
N TYR A 3 30.19 0.80 26.61
CA TYR A 3 29.50 -0.11 25.70
C TYR A 3 28.81 0.70 24.61
N LEU A 4 28.96 0.29 23.36
CA LEU A 4 28.42 0.99 22.20
C LEU A 4 27.27 0.20 21.56
N ALA A 5 26.26 0.91 21.06
CA ALA A 5 25.19 0.34 20.24
C ALA A 5 25.65 0.15 18.79
N HIS A 6 26.29 1.18 18.25
CA HIS A 6 26.79 1.27 16.88
C HIS A 6 28.14 2.00 16.86
N PHE A 7 28.99 1.67 15.89
CA PHE A 7 30.29 2.31 15.69
C PHE A 7 30.42 2.74 14.23
N ASP A 8 30.60 4.04 14.00
CA ASP A 8 30.82 4.62 12.68
C ASP A 8 32.33 4.74 12.42
N ASN A 9 32.83 3.89 11.54
CA ASN A 9 34.25 3.85 11.16
C ASN A 9 34.71 5.17 10.49
N ASP A 10 33.82 5.88 9.81
CA ASP A 10 34.15 7.10 9.07
C ASP A 10 34.23 8.32 9.99
N LYS A 11 33.43 8.34 11.08
CA LYS A 11 33.37 9.44 12.04
C LYS A 11 34.17 9.22 13.33
N SER A 12 34.74 8.02 13.54
CA SER A 12 35.41 7.64 14.79
C SER A 12 34.54 7.89 16.04
N TYR A 13 33.21 7.80 15.88
CA TYR A 13 32.22 8.09 16.92
C TYR A 13 31.32 6.87 17.10
N GLY A 14 31.02 6.55 18.36
CA GLY A 14 30.11 5.47 18.72
C GLY A 14 29.02 5.98 19.66
N GLN A 15 27.78 5.58 19.40
CA GLN A 15 26.64 5.90 20.27
C GLN A 15 26.68 5.00 21.52
N PRO A 16 26.62 5.55 22.75
CA PRO A 16 26.52 4.76 23.96
C PRO A 16 25.28 3.83 23.94
N LEU A 17 25.45 2.58 24.39
CA LEU A 17 24.38 1.60 24.37
C LEU A 17 23.20 1.98 25.29
N CYS A 18 23.47 2.46 26.50
CA CYS A 18 22.42 2.90 27.43
C CYS A 18 21.56 4.04 26.84
N GLU A 19 22.19 5.03 26.20
CA GLU A 19 21.49 6.14 25.55
C GLU A 19 20.58 5.64 24.42
N HIS A 20 21.11 4.78 23.54
CA HIS A 20 20.32 4.13 22.48
C HIS A 20 19.09 3.39 23.04
N LEU A 21 19.28 2.53 24.05
CA LEU A 21 18.17 1.80 24.69
C LEU A 21 17.10 2.73 25.26
N LYS A 22 17.52 3.84 25.89
CA LYS A 22 16.60 4.85 26.43
C LYS A 22 15.83 5.55 25.33
N VAL A 23 16.51 6.00 24.28
CA VAL A 23 15.89 6.71 23.17
C VAL A 23 14.87 5.82 22.45
N VAL A 24 15.24 4.57 22.14
CA VAL A 24 14.32 3.61 21.50
C VAL A 24 13.12 3.31 22.40
N ALA A 25 13.30 3.13 23.72
CA ALA A 25 12.21 2.93 24.67
C ALA A 25 11.23 4.12 24.71
N ASP A 26 11.76 5.34 24.76
CA ASP A 26 10.98 6.57 24.78
C ASP A 26 10.23 6.77 23.45
N MET A 27 10.87 6.48 22.31
CA MET A 27 10.24 6.51 20.98
C MET A 27 9.09 5.50 20.87
N CYS A 28 9.34 4.23 21.20
CA CYS A 28 8.34 3.17 21.18
C CYS A 28 7.09 3.53 21.98
N THR A 29 7.25 4.22 23.11
CA THR A 29 6.15 4.61 23.99
C THR A 29 5.42 5.85 23.48
N LYS A 30 6.16 6.88 23.05
CA LYS A 30 5.63 8.18 22.64
C LYS A 30 4.74 8.08 21.41
N ILE A 31 5.02 7.15 20.50
CA ILE A 31 4.26 6.99 19.26
C ILE A 31 2.97 6.19 19.45
N VAL A 32 2.71 5.57 20.60
CA VAL A 32 1.45 4.84 20.88
C VAL A 32 0.32 5.84 21.15
N PRO A 33 -0.67 5.99 20.25
CA PRO A 33 -1.79 6.88 20.49
C PRO A 33 -2.68 6.36 21.63
N ASN A 34 -3.34 7.28 22.34
CA ASN A 34 -4.24 6.94 23.46
C ASN A 34 -5.46 6.08 23.05
N VAL A 35 -5.77 6.03 21.76
CA VAL A 35 -6.89 5.24 21.22
C VAL A 35 -6.56 3.77 21.01
N VAL A 36 -5.29 3.38 21.10
CA VAL A 36 -4.87 1.98 20.95
C VAL A 36 -5.24 1.18 22.19
N LYS A 37 -5.96 0.07 21.98
CA LYS A 37 -6.39 -0.85 23.03
C LYS A 37 -6.63 -2.24 22.45
N PHE A 38 -6.49 -3.28 23.26
CA PHE A 38 -6.89 -4.64 22.90
C PHE A 38 -7.96 -5.15 23.89
N LYS A 39 -8.54 -6.33 23.64
CA LYS A 39 -9.66 -6.87 24.43
C LYS A 39 -9.36 -6.87 25.94
N ASP A 40 -8.15 -7.32 26.30
CA ASP A 40 -7.70 -7.48 27.68
C ASP A 40 -6.56 -6.54 28.06
N MET A 41 -6.26 -5.52 27.23
CA MET A 41 -5.13 -4.61 27.44
C MET A 41 -5.56 -3.16 27.20
N ASP A 42 -5.45 -2.34 28.23
CA ASP A 42 -5.61 -0.90 28.09
C ASP A 42 -4.36 -0.25 27.49
N ASN A 43 -4.47 1.04 27.21
CA ASN A 43 -3.40 1.81 26.58
C ASN A 43 -2.13 1.89 27.46
N GLU A 44 -2.29 1.92 28.78
CA GLU A 44 -1.18 2.04 29.73
C GLU A 44 -0.33 0.78 29.75
N ILE A 45 -0.96 -0.41 29.72
CA ILE A 45 -0.24 -1.67 29.61
C ILE A 45 0.49 -1.77 28.26
N ILE A 46 -0.12 -1.32 27.16
CA ILE A 46 0.51 -1.34 25.84
C ILE A 46 1.74 -0.43 25.83
N LYS A 47 1.63 0.78 26.37
CA LYS A 47 2.76 1.72 26.53
C LYS A 47 3.85 1.15 27.42
N TYR A 48 3.50 0.51 28.52
CA TYR A 48 4.44 -0.17 29.40
C TYR A 48 5.20 -1.28 28.65
N LEU A 49 4.50 -2.14 27.91
CA LEU A 49 5.15 -3.19 27.11
C LEU A 49 6.02 -2.60 25.99
N ALA A 50 5.58 -1.51 25.35
CA ALA A 50 6.33 -0.84 24.28
C ALA A 50 7.63 -0.23 24.80
N TYR A 51 7.57 0.45 25.96
CA TYR A 51 8.74 0.97 26.65
C TYR A 51 9.75 -0.14 26.93
N ASN A 52 9.30 -1.21 27.57
CA ASN A 52 10.18 -2.29 28.00
C ASN A 52 10.74 -3.09 26.82
N ILE A 53 9.97 -3.30 25.75
CA ILE A 53 10.49 -3.88 24.50
C ILE A 53 11.65 -3.03 23.98
N GLY A 54 11.46 -1.71 23.85
CA GLY A 54 12.54 -0.81 23.40
C GLY A 54 13.74 -0.79 24.36
N PHE A 55 13.50 -0.82 25.66
CA PHE A 55 14.56 -0.74 26.66
C PHE A 55 15.41 -2.02 26.75
N PHE A 56 14.79 -3.19 26.56
CA PHE A 56 15.45 -4.48 26.76
C PHE A 56 15.89 -5.18 25.46
N HIS A 57 15.50 -4.68 24.27
CA HIS A 57 15.72 -5.42 23.02
C HIS A 57 17.19 -5.76 22.72
N ASP A 58 18.10 -4.92 23.19
CA ASP A 58 19.52 -4.96 22.84
C ASP A 58 20.47 -5.12 24.04
N ILE A 59 19.98 -5.57 25.20
CA ILE A 59 20.84 -5.87 26.35
C ILE A 59 21.97 -6.86 26.01
N GLY A 60 21.75 -7.80 25.09
CA GLY A 60 22.80 -8.71 24.63
C GLY A 60 24.02 -8.02 24.00
N LYS A 61 23.89 -6.75 23.55
CA LYS A 61 25.01 -5.95 23.02
C LYS A 61 26.05 -5.61 24.09
N TYR A 62 25.72 -5.72 25.38
CA TYR A 62 26.70 -5.62 26.49
C TYR A 62 27.71 -6.78 26.55
N SER A 63 27.54 -7.82 25.72
CA SER A 63 28.53 -8.89 25.63
C SER A 63 29.81 -8.43 24.94
N ASN A 64 30.97 -8.88 25.43
CA ASN A 64 32.26 -8.58 24.83
C ASN A 64 32.33 -9.07 23.38
N PHE A 65 31.68 -10.20 23.05
CA PHE A 65 31.62 -10.73 21.69
C PHE A 65 30.98 -9.73 20.71
N PHE A 66 29.93 -9.03 21.13
CA PHE A 66 29.29 -8.00 20.31
C PHE A 66 30.18 -6.75 20.20
N GLN A 67 30.75 -6.30 21.32
CA GLN A 67 31.63 -5.13 21.33
C GLN A 67 32.89 -5.34 20.46
N GLU A 68 33.49 -6.54 20.49
CA GLU A 68 34.59 -6.92 19.60
C GLU A 68 34.15 -7.04 18.13
N TYR A 69 32.91 -7.46 17.88
CA TYR A 69 32.34 -7.51 16.53
C TYR A 69 32.17 -6.11 15.92
N LEU A 70 31.71 -5.12 16.69
CA LEU A 70 31.54 -3.74 16.21
C LEU A 70 32.84 -3.15 15.63
N ILE A 71 33.98 -3.48 16.24
CA ILE A 71 35.31 -3.03 15.80
C ILE A 71 36.01 -4.01 14.86
N GLY A 72 35.31 -5.04 14.38
CA GLY A 72 35.81 -6.00 13.39
C GLY A 72 36.70 -7.13 13.92
N ASN A 73 36.92 -7.22 15.23
CA ASN A 73 37.82 -8.18 15.88
C ASN A 73 37.18 -9.56 16.13
N TYR A 74 35.86 -9.68 16.03
CA TYR A 74 35.12 -10.93 16.19
C TYR A 74 34.17 -11.19 15.03
N LYS A 75 34.16 -12.42 14.49
CA LYS A 75 33.29 -12.82 13.36
C LYS A 75 32.45 -14.08 13.62
N GLY A 76 32.49 -14.63 14.83
CA GLY A 76 31.76 -15.85 15.19
C GLY A 76 30.26 -15.63 15.47
N SER A 77 29.56 -16.70 15.86
CA SER A 77 28.10 -16.67 16.08
C SER A 77 27.67 -15.97 17.38
N TYR A 78 28.56 -15.81 18.36
CA TYR A 78 28.23 -15.19 19.65
C TYR A 78 27.95 -13.68 19.60
N LYS A 79 28.07 -13.06 18.41
CA LYS A 79 27.63 -11.67 18.17
C LYS A 79 26.11 -11.52 18.13
N ASN A 80 25.37 -12.64 18.01
CA ASN A 80 23.91 -12.62 17.93
C ASN A 80 23.31 -12.25 19.31
N HIS A 81 22.96 -10.97 19.49
CA HIS A 81 22.49 -10.42 20.76
C HIS A 81 20.97 -10.58 20.98
N ALA A 82 20.16 -10.50 19.92
CA ALA A 82 18.70 -10.42 20.03
C ALA A 82 18.05 -11.57 20.81
N HIS A 83 18.56 -12.81 20.68
CA HIS A 83 17.95 -13.96 21.35
C HIS A 83 18.21 -13.96 22.86
N ILE A 84 19.43 -13.63 23.31
CA ILE A 84 19.72 -13.54 24.74
C ILE A 84 18.97 -12.35 25.38
N SER A 85 18.85 -11.22 24.65
CA SER A 85 18.03 -10.09 25.08
C SER A 85 16.57 -10.49 25.26
N ALA A 86 16.01 -11.26 24.32
CA ALA A 86 14.63 -11.75 24.41
C ALA A 86 14.41 -12.66 25.61
N CYS A 87 15.34 -13.59 25.88
CA CYS A 87 15.30 -14.46 27.06
C CYS A 87 15.34 -13.66 28.37
N PHE A 88 16.26 -12.69 28.45
CA PHE A 88 16.35 -11.78 29.60
C PHE A 88 15.03 -11.04 29.82
N PHE A 89 14.49 -10.47 28.74
CA PHE A 89 13.24 -9.72 28.80
C PHE A 89 12.04 -10.59 29.21
N TYR A 90 11.96 -11.83 28.73
CA TYR A 90 10.91 -12.76 29.14
C TYR A 90 10.95 -13.02 30.66
N LEU A 91 12.13 -13.30 31.22
CA LEU A 91 12.29 -13.52 32.67
C LEU A 91 11.98 -12.26 33.48
N PHE A 92 12.40 -11.09 32.97
CA PHE A 92 12.04 -9.80 33.57
C PHE A 92 10.53 -9.60 33.61
N LEU A 93 9.83 -9.86 32.50
CA LEU A 93 8.37 -9.80 32.47
C LEU A 93 7.73 -10.86 33.36
N LEU A 94 8.31 -12.05 33.50
CA LEU A 94 7.79 -13.11 34.37
C LEU A 94 7.72 -12.67 35.82
N ASP A 95 8.72 -11.91 36.27
CA ASP A 95 8.78 -11.32 37.60
C ASP A 95 7.78 -10.16 37.75
N LYS A 96 7.75 -9.23 36.78
CA LYS A 96 6.96 -7.99 36.88
C LYS A 96 5.47 -8.12 36.51
N ILE A 97 5.12 -8.92 35.50
CA ILE A 97 3.75 -9.02 34.97
C ILE A 97 2.84 -9.92 35.82
N LYS A 98 3.39 -10.85 36.61
CA LYS A 98 2.60 -11.68 37.54
C LYS A 98 1.70 -10.87 38.48
N MET A 99 2.04 -9.61 38.73
CA MET A 99 1.26 -8.70 39.58
C MET A 99 0.11 -8.00 38.84
N ILE A 100 0.12 -7.97 37.51
CA ILE A 100 -0.80 -7.18 36.66
C ILE A 100 -1.97 -8.04 36.15
N TYR A 101 -1.71 -9.30 35.74
CA TYR A 101 -2.75 -10.17 35.17
C TYR A 101 -3.13 -11.32 36.08
N LYS A 102 -4.45 -11.51 36.28
CA LYS A 102 -5.01 -12.67 36.99
C LYS A 102 -5.17 -13.91 36.10
N ASN A 103 -5.18 -13.73 34.77
CA ASN A 103 -5.29 -14.84 33.81
C ASN A 103 -3.88 -15.31 33.40
N GLU A 104 -3.48 -16.49 33.88
CA GLU A 104 -2.16 -17.06 33.61
C GLU A 104 -1.91 -17.31 32.12
N ASN A 105 -2.89 -17.82 31.37
CA ASN A 105 -2.71 -18.09 29.95
C ASN A 105 -2.46 -16.80 29.16
N LEU A 106 -3.23 -15.76 29.44
CA LEU A 106 -3.06 -14.43 28.85
C LEU A 106 -1.64 -13.89 29.10
N MET A 107 -1.20 -13.96 30.36
CA MET A 107 0.15 -13.54 30.75
C MET A 107 1.23 -14.28 29.94
N TYR A 108 1.18 -15.61 29.90
CA TYR A 108 2.18 -16.40 29.17
C TYR A 108 2.19 -16.12 27.67
N ILE A 109 1.02 -15.93 27.05
CA ILE A 109 0.92 -15.57 25.63
C ILE A 109 1.58 -14.21 25.40
N LEU A 110 1.19 -13.17 26.16
CA LEU A 110 1.73 -11.82 26.00
C LEU A 110 3.24 -11.76 26.16
N MET A 111 3.76 -12.41 27.21
CA MET A 111 5.21 -12.49 27.44
C MET A 111 5.92 -13.19 26.29
N TYR A 112 5.35 -14.28 25.78
CA TYR A 112 5.92 -14.99 24.65
C TYR A 112 5.90 -14.16 23.36
N LEU A 113 4.81 -13.43 23.07
CA LEU A 113 4.76 -12.52 21.92
C LEU A 113 5.79 -11.40 22.05
N CYS A 114 5.96 -10.82 23.24
CA CYS A 114 7.00 -9.84 23.55
C CYS A 114 8.42 -10.41 23.33
N TYR A 115 8.66 -11.65 23.77
CA TYR A 115 9.89 -12.39 23.49
C TYR A 115 10.13 -12.54 21.99
N ILE A 116 9.10 -12.88 21.19
CA ILE A 116 9.25 -13.01 19.73
C ILE A 116 9.57 -11.67 19.08
N VAL A 117 8.93 -10.57 19.52
CA VAL A 117 9.21 -9.23 19.01
C VAL A 117 10.70 -8.90 19.18
N VAL A 118 11.24 -9.07 20.39
CA VAL A 118 12.67 -8.84 20.66
C VAL A 118 13.55 -9.84 19.94
N ARG A 119 13.21 -11.13 19.89
CA ARG A 119 14.05 -12.14 19.23
C ARG A 119 14.18 -11.89 17.73
N MET A 120 13.12 -11.42 17.08
CA MET A 120 13.02 -11.33 15.62
C MET A 120 13.29 -9.95 15.05
N HIS A 121 13.62 -8.93 15.85
CA HIS A 121 13.70 -7.55 15.36
C HIS A 121 14.75 -7.30 14.26
N HIS A 122 15.77 -8.18 14.11
CA HIS A 122 16.71 -8.16 12.96
C HIS A 122 16.29 -9.07 11.79
N ASN A 123 15.28 -9.91 11.97
CA ASN A 123 14.83 -10.94 11.03
C ASN A 123 13.38 -10.71 10.57
N SER A 124 12.85 -11.63 9.75
CA SER A 124 11.40 -11.66 9.50
C SER A 124 10.68 -12.31 10.66
N LEU A 125 9.54 -11.73 11.04
CA LEU A 125 8.65 -12.25 12.06
C LEU A 125 8.11 -13.63 11.63
N THR A 126 8.34 -14.63 12.47
CA THR A 126 7.86 -16.01 12.27
C THR A 126 7.81 -16.75 13.61
N LEU A 127 6.92 -17.74 13.69
CA LEU A 127 6.89 -18.72 14.77
C LEU A 127 7.45 -20.09 14.33
N ASP A 128 7.95 -20.22 13.11
CA ASP A 128 8.49 -21.45 12.57
C ASP A 128 9.91 -21.72 13.01
N ARG A 129 10.17 -23.01 13.31
CA ARG A 129 11.52 -23.55 13.55
C ARG A 129 12.32 -22.78 14.62
N LEU A 130 11.63 -22.17 15.59
CA LEU A 130 12.26 -21.43 16.69
C LEU A 130 13.14 -22.32 17.58
N PHE A 131 12.71 -23.56 17.78
CA PHE A 131 13.43 -24.61 18.50
C PHE A 131 13.25 -25.90 17.70
N THR A 132 14.22 -26.24 16.85
CA THR A 132 14.24 -27.52 16.12
C THR A 132 14.86 -28.60 17.01
N ILE A 133 14.41 -29.86 16.87
CA ILE A 133 14.94 -30.99 17.67
C ILE A 133 16.46 -31.11 17.51
N GLU A 134 16.98 -30.95 16.29
CA GLU A 134 18.41 -31.06 15.98
C GLU A 134 19.22 -29.81 16.39
N GLY A 135 18.60 -28.64 16.49
CA GLY A 135 19.28 -27.35 16.71
C GLY A 135 19.12 -26.76 18.11
N GLN A 136 18.17 -27.25 18.90
CA GLN A 136 17.83 -26.67 20.20
C GLN A 136 19.02 -26.71 21.17
N ASP A 137 19.74 -27.82 21.26
CA ASP A 137 20.88 -27.93 22.18
C ASP A 137 22.01 -26.96 21.82
N LEU A 138 22.28 -26.79 20.53
CA LEU A 138 23.27 -25.80 20.05
C LEU A 138 22.85 -24.38 20.44
N ILE A 139 21.57 -24.02 20.23
CA ILE A 139 21.04 -22.70 20.61
C ILE A 139 21.25 -22.44 22.10
N TRP A 140 20.92 -23.38 22.98
CA TRP A 140 21.12 -23.22 24.42
C TRP A 140 22.59 -23.19 24.83
N GLN A 141 23.47 -23.91 24.13
CA GLN A 141 24.92 -23.83 24.33
C GLN A 141 25.46 -22.43 23.98
N GLU A 142 25.09 -21.89 22.81
CA GLU A 142 25.49 -20.53 22.40
C GLU A 142 24.97 -19.47 23.38
N LEU A 143 23.69 -19.54 23.74
CA LEU A 143 23.09 -18.63 24.72
C LEU A 143 23.80 -18.71 26.08
N ASN A 144 24.20 -19.90 26.53
CA ASN A 144 24.93 -20.07 27.78
C ASN A 144 26.33 -19.45 27.75
N VAL A 145 27.00 -19.44 26.60
CA VAL A 145 28.30 -18.76 26.45
C VAL A 145 28.11 -17.24 26.59
N ILE A 146 27.11 -16.67 25.91
CA ILE A 146 26.81 -15.24 25.98
C ILE A 146 26.34 -14.85 27.39
N ARG A 147 25.47 -15.66 28.01
CA ARG A 147 24.98 -15.50 29.39
C ARG A 147 26.13 -15.41 30.39
N LYS A 148 27.13 -16.30 30.31
CA LYS A 148 28.31 -16.27 31.18
C LYS A 148 29.12 -14.99 31.01
N ASN A 149 29.19 -14.45 29.80
CA ASN A 149 29.88 -13.18 29.54
C ASN A 149 29.10 -11.99 30.13
N LEU A 150 27.78 -11.92 29.90
CA LEU A 150 26.92 -10.88 30.50
C LEU A 150 26.96 -10.90 32.03
N PHE A 151 26.91 -12.10 32.64
CA PHE A 151 26.99 -12.24 34.10
C PHE A 151 28.32 -11.71 34.67
N LYS A 152 29.45 -11.94 33.98
CA LYS A 152 30.75 -11.37 34.40
C LYS A 152 30.74 -9.84 34.38
N ASN A 153 29.99 -9.24 33.46
CA ASN A 153 29.90 -7.80 33.27
C ASN A 153 28.75 -7.14 34.08
N GLN A 154 27.98 -7.92 34.85
CA GLN A 154 26.70 -7.48 35.43
C GLN A 154 26.76 -6.16 36.21
N HIS A 155 27.81 -5.93 37.01
CA HIS A 155 27.92 -4.71 37.81
C HIS A 155 28.07 -3.46 36.91
N GLN A 156 28.88 -3.56 35.85
CA GLN A 156 29.03 -2.46 34.89
C GLN A 156 27.75 -2.22 34.09
N ILE A 157 27.04 -3.30 33.74
CA ILE A 157 25.76 -3.20 33.03
C ILE A 157 24.72 -2.51 33.92
N LEU A 158 24.63 -2.90 35.19
CA LEU A 158 23.69 -2.30 36.15
C LEU A 158 24.04 -0.83 36.44
N ASP A 159 25.32 -0.49 36.56
CA ASP A 159 25.76 0.90 36.72
C ASP A 159 25.37 1.74 35.49
N ASP A 160 25.55 1.20 34.28
CA ASP A 160 25.20 1.88 33.03
C ASP A 160 23.68 2.04 32.87
N LEU A 161 22.90 0.99 33.14
CA LEU A 161 21.43 1.04 33.07
C LEU A 161 20.81 1.89 34.17
N SER A 162 21.35 1.86 35.39
CA SER A 162 20.82 2.65 36.52
C SER A 162 21.06 4.15 36.35
N SER A 163 22.03 4.55 35.51
CA SER A 163 22.25 5.96 35.17
C SER A 163 21.06 6.60 34.42
N ILE A 164 20.33 5.80 33.64
CA ILE A 164 19.16 6.23 32.84
C ILE A 164 17.83 5.74 33.41
N ALA A 165 17.85 4.69 34.24
CA ALA A 165 16.68 4.08 34.88
C ALA A 165 17.02 3.70 36.33
N PRO A 166 16.97 4.66 37.28
CA PRO A 166 17.40 4.44 38.66
C PRO A 166 16.67 3.31 39.39
N ASN A 167 15.43 3.00 38.97
CA ASN A 167 14.62 1.89 39.46
C ASN A 167 15.20 0.50 39.16
N LEU A 168 16.22 0.39 38.30
CA LEU A 168 16.91 -0.85 37.99
C LEU A 168 18.17 -1.09 38.86
N LYS A 169 18.51 -0.17 39.77
CA LYS A 169 19.72 -0.28 40.59
C LYS A 169 19.76 -1.54 41.45
N ASP A 170 18.61 -1.93 42.00
CA ASP A 170 18.46 -3.10 42.87
C ASP A 170 17.95 -4.34 42.12
N LEU A 171 18.05 -4.32 40.79
CA LEU A 171 17.62 -5.42 39.94
C LEU A 171 18.54 -6.64 40.15
N ASP A 172 17.95 -7.80 40.48
CA ASP A 172 18.70 -9.08 40.47
C ASP A 172 18.96 -9.52 39.03
N PHE A 173 19.99 -8.93 38.41
CA PHE A 173 20.39 -9.20 37.03
C PHE A 173 20.65 -10.69 36.78
N SER A 174 21.07 -11.43 37.82
CA SER A 174 21.37 -12.85 37.73
C SER A 174 20.11 -13.71 37.55
N ALA A 175 19.00 -13.33 38.21
CA ALA A 175 17.71 -14.00 38.07
C ALA A 175 17.20 -13.91 36.62
N TYR A 176 17.40 -12.78 35.96
CA TYR A 176 16.97 -12.57 34.56
C TYR A 176 17.93 -13.20 33.53
N LEU A 177 18.97 -13.89 33.98
CA LEU A 177 19.84 -14.71 33.15
C LEU A 177 19.65 -16.21 33.39
N ASP A 178 18.67 -16.66 34.18
CA ASP A 178 18.42 -18.09 34.42
C ASP A 178 17.77 -18.79 33.20
N LEU A 179 18.61 -19.16 32.24
CA LEU A 179 18.19 -19.90 31.05
C LEU A 179 17.67 -21.31 31.37
N GLU A 180 18.04 -21.91 32.51
CA GLU A 180 17.54 -23.22 32.92
C GLU A 180 16.08 -23.13 33.39
N GLU A 181 15.69 -22.03 34.04
CA GLU A 181 14.28 -21.74 34.32
C GLU A 181 13.45 -21.68 33.03
N LEU A 182 13.92 -20.94 32.01
CA LEU A 182 13.25 -20.87 30.70
C LEU A 182 13.16 -22.23 30.03
N LYS A 183 14.26 -23.00 30.02
CA LYS A 183 14.31 -24.33 29.39
C LYS A 183 13.35 -25.31 30.06
N ARG A 184 13.15 -25.20 31.39
CA ARG A 184 12.16 -26.01 32.14
C ARG A 184 10.72 -25.50 31.99
N ASN A 185 10.52 -24.24 31.60
CA ASN A 185 9.20 -23.65 31.47
C ASN A 185 8.45 -24.25 30.27
N LYS A 186 7.50 -25.15 30.56
CA LYS A 186 6.68 -25.83 29.54
C LYS A 186 5.83 -24.87 28.71
N TYR A 187 5.36 -23.77 29.28
CA TYR A 187 4.62 -22.76 28.51
C TYR A 187 5.54 -22.11 27.49
N PHE A 188 6.72 -21.64 27.90
CA PHE A 188 7.70 -21.02 26.99
C PHE A 188 8.09 -21.96 25.85
N MET A 189 8.48 -23.20 26.16
CA MET A 189 8.95 -24.16 25.16
C MET A 189 7.84 -24.62 24.19
N ASN A 190 6.61 -24.76 24.67
CA ASN A 190 5.50 -25.27 23.85
C ASN A 190 4.62 -24.18 23.23
N MET A 191 4.74 -22.91 23.66
CA MET A 191 3.90 -21.81 23.17
C MET A 191 3.82 -21.71 21.64
N PRO A 192 4.91 -21.83 20.85
CA PRO A 192 4.79 -21.71 19.41
C PRO A 192 3.94 -22.85 18.80
N GLN A 193 3.95 -24.05 19.39
CA GLN A 193 3.07 -25.13 18.97
C GLN A 193 1.62 -24.88 19.43
N LEU A 194 1.41 -24.40 20.66
CA LEU A 194 0.08 -24.10 21.19
C LEU A 194 -0.65 -23.02 20.38
N LEU A 195 0.07 -21.97 19.97
CA LEU A 195 -0.45 -20.90 19.10
C LEU A 195 -0.79 -21.45 17.70
N LYS A 196 0.13 -22.21 17.09
CA LYS A 196 -0.09 -22.81 15.76
C LYS A 196 -1.19 -23.85 15.71
N MET A 197 -1.44 -24.58 16.79
CA MET A 197 -2.54 -25.53 16.87
C MET A 197 -3.89 -24.83 17.11
N GLY A 198 -3.89 -23.49 17.25
CA GLY A 198 -5.11 -22.71 17.49
C GLY A 198 -5.68 -22.87 18.89
N ARG A 199 -4.89 -23.36 19.87
CA ARG A 199 -5.37 -23.54 21.26
C ARG A 199 -5.76 -22.21 21.91
N PHE A 200 -5.08 -21.14 21.49
CA PHE A 200 -5.33 -19.77 21.93
C PHE A 200 -5.71 -18.86 20.75
N ALA A 201 -6.44 -19.41 19.78
CA ALA A 201 -6.83 -18.70 18.57
C ALA A 201 -7.63 -17.44 18.91
N ASP A 202 -7.03 -16.27 18.70
CA ASP A 202 -7.67 -14.96 18.84
C ASP A 202 -6.96 -13.98 17.90
N ASP A 203 -7.75 -13.19 17.18
CA ASP A 203 -7.24 -12.20 16.23
C ASP A 203 -6.39 -11.12 16.92
N GLN A 204 -6.63 -10.82 18.21
CA GLN A 204 -5.89 -9.81 18.96
C GLN A 204 -4.38 -10.11 19.01
N TRP A 205 -3.96 -11.37 19.01
CA TRP A 205 -2.54 -11.74 19.06
C TRP A 205 -1.80 -11.36 17.80
N PHE A 206 -2.45 -11.50 16.64
CA PHE A 206 -1.86 -11.12 15.37
C PHE A 206 -1.65 -9.62 15.33
N PHE A 207 -2.69 -8.82 15.60
CA PHE A 207 -2.59 -7.37 15.59
C PHE A 207 -1.62 -6.85 16.67
N PHE A 208 -1.61 -7.44 17.86
CA PHE A 208 -0.66 -7.09 18.90
C PHE A 208 0.80 -7.33 18.46
N ILE A 209 1.13 -8.53 18.00
CA ILE A 209 2.53 -8.86 17.68
C ILE A 209 3.06 -8.01 16.52
N ILE A 210 2.28 -7.81 15.46
CA ILE A 210 2.72 -6.98 14.32
C ILE A 210 2.84 -5.50 14.69
N TYR A 211 2.00 -5.01 15.61
CA TYR A 211 2.07 -3.63 16.09
C TYR A 211 3.31 -3.40 16.95
N MET A 212 3.55 -4.22 17.96
CA MET A 212 4.73 -4.11 18.83
C MET A 212 6.03 -4.30 18.05
N PHE A 213 6.03 -5.22 17.08
CA PHE A 213 7.16 -5.42 16.18
C PHE A 213 7.42 -4.18 15.31
N SER A 214 6.36 -3.57 14.79
CA SER A 214 6.46 -2.32 14.02
C SER A 214 7.06 -1.18 14.85
N LEU A 215 6.62 -1.00 16.10
CA LEU A 215 7.13 0.03 17.01
C LEU A 215 8.64 -0.10 17.23
N LEU A 216 9.10 -1.32 17.56
CA LEU A 216 10.51 -1.59 17.84
C LEU A 216 11.38 -1.37 16.60
N VAL A 217 11.03 -2.01 15.49
CA VAL A 217 11.82 -1.97 14.25
C VAL A 217 11.92 -0.55 13.69
N ASP A 218 10.85 0.23 13.79
CA ASP A 218 10.83 1.61 13.30
C ASP A 218 11.68 2.53 14.19
N SER A 219 11.51 2.43 15.52
CA SER A 219 12.26 3.24 16.49
C SER A 219 13.76 2.95 16.46
N ASP A 220 14.16 1.68 16.43
CA ASP A 220 15.56 1.25 16.34
C ASP A 220 16.26 1.79 15.07
N LYS A 221 15.57 1.72 13.92
CA LYS A 221 16.10 2.21 12.64
C LYS A 221 16.18 3.73 12.57
N LEU A 222 15.22 4.45 13.16
CA LEU A 222 15.23 5.90 13.18
C LEU A 222 16.34 6.43 14.09
N ASP A 223 16.50 5.86 15.28
CA ASP A 223 17.59 6.24 16.18
C ASP A 223 18.96 5.97 15.56
N SER A 224 19.14 4.79 14.93
CA SER A 224 20.36 4.46 14.17
C SER A 224 20.65 5.42 13.01
N ALA A 225 19.64 6.12 12.50
CA ALA A 225 19.76 7.15 11.46
C ALA A 225 19.84 8.58 12.03
N GLU A 226 19.91 8.73 13.35
CA GLU A 226 19.83 10.00 14.09
C GLU A 226 18.59 10.81 13.67
N LEU A 227 17.45 10.12 13.52
CA LEU A 227 16.16 10.70 13.20
C LEU A 227 15.22 10.54 14.39
N VAL A 228 14.32 11.51 14.54
CA VAL A 228 13.30 11.49 15.59
C VAL A 228 11.92 11.58 14.97
N HIS A 229 10.95 10.92 15.61
CA HIS A 229 9.55 11.06 15.25
C HIS A 229 9.09 12.51 15.38
N ARG A 230 8.51 13.03 14.30
CA ARG A 230 7.91 14.37 14.27
C ARG A 230 6.42 14.27 14.63
N PRO A 231 5.91 15.12 15.53
CA PRO A 231 4.48 15.16 15.81
C PRO A 231 3.73 15.57 14.55
N THR A 232 2.60 14.92 14.29
CA THR A 232 1.81 15.20 13.10
C THR A 232 1.19 16.59 13.17
N LYS A 233 1.34 17.36 12.10
CA LYS A 233 0.75 18.69 11.93
C LYS A 233 -0.67 18.59 11.43
N SER A 234 -1.56 19.41 11.99
CA SER A 234 -2.91 19.58 11.45
C SER A 234 -2.90 20.54 10.28
N ILE A 235 -3.69 20.23 9.25
CA ILE A 235 -3.85 21.06 8.05
C ILE A 235 -5.29 21.56 8.01
N SER A 236 -5.48 22.84 7.70
CA SER A 236 -6.82 23.40 7.65
C SER A 236 -7.59 22.95 6.40
N HIS A 237 -8.81 22.44 6.60
CA HIS A 237 -9.72 22.01 5.53
C HIS A 237 -10.10 23.17 4.57
N ILE A 238 -9.92 24.44 4.98
CA ILE A 238 -10.16 25.62 4.12
C ILE A 238 -9.19 25.68 2.93
N ARG A 239 -8.01 25.05 3.03
CA ARG A 239 -7.02 25.07 1.95
C ARG A 239 -7.51 24.38 0.68
N VAL A 240 -8.35 23.37 0.82
CA VAL A 240 -9.03 22.74 -0.32
C VAL A 240 -9.93 23.76 -1.02
N VAL A 241 -10.68 24.57 -0.25
CA VAL A 241 -11.54 25.63 -0.81
C VAL A 241 -10.70 26.69 -1.52
N ASN A 242 -9.60 27.12 -0.92
CA ASN A 242 -8.70 28.12 -1.52
C ASN A 242 -8.06 27.59 -2.82
N TYR A 243 -7.62 26.34 -2.82
CA TYR A 243 -7.06 25.71 -4.01
C TYR A 243 -8.10 25.56 -5.12
N LEU A 244 -9.32 25.12 -4.80
CA LEU A 244 -10.42 25.04 -5.76
C LEU A 244 -10.77 26.42 -6.34
N ALA A 245 -10.85 27.45 -5.48
CA ALA A 245 -11.09 28.83 -5.91
C ALA A 245 -10.00 29.37 -6.85
N PHE A 246 -8.77 28.85 -6.78
CA PHE A 246 -7.71 29.13 -7.75
C PHE A 246 -7.84 28.26 -9.01
N LYS A 247 -8.00 26.94 -8.85
CA LYS A 247 -8.08 25.94 -9.93
C LYS A 247 -9.26 26.20 -10.88
N ASP A 248 -10.37 26.69 -10.35
CA ASP A 248 -11.61 26.92 -11.11
C ASP A 248 -11.68 28.33 -11.72
N LYS A 249 -10.64 29.18 -11.56
CA LYS A 249 -10.58 30.49 -12.24
C LYS A 249 -10.56 30.27 -13.76
N GLY A 250 -11.63 30.70 -14.43
CA GLY A 250 -11.78 30.61 -15.89
C GLY A 250 -12.49 29.35 -16.39
N ASN A 251 -13.03 28.52 -15.49
CA ASN A 251 -13.74 27.30 -15.89
C ASN A 251 -15.14 27.63 -16.46
N VAL A 252 -15.42 27.12 -17.65
CA VAL A 252 -16.59 27.52 -18.47
C VAL A 252 -17.89 26.84 -17.97
N ASN A 253 -17.80 25.71 -17.27
CA ASN A 253 -18.97 24.93 -16.84
C ASN A 253 -19.42 25.25 -15.40
N LYS A 254 -20.07 26.39 -15.20
CA LYS A 254 -20.56 26.85 -13.89
C LYS A 254 -21.52 25.87 -13.20
N THR A 255 -22.33 25.14 -13.95
CA THR A 255 -23.31 24.19 -13.41
C THR A 255 -22.63 22.97 -12.77
N LEU A 256 -21.60 22.41 -13.43
CA LEU A 256 -20.84 21.30 -12.87
C LEU A 256 -20.08 21.72 -11.60
N LEU A 257 -19.49 22.92 -11.60
CA LEU A 257 -18.82 23.48 -10.42
C LEU A 257 -19.77 23.60 -9.23
N LEU A 258 -20.98 24.12 -9.45
CA LEU A 258 -21.99 24.24 -8.40
C LEU A 258 -22.40 22.86 -7.87
N LYS A 259 -22.56 21.85 -8.73
CA LYS A 259 -22.86 20.47 -8.30
C LYS A 259 -21.76 19.89 -7.41
N ARG A 260 -20.48 20.08 -7.80
CA ARG A 260 -19.31 19.64 -7.01
C ARG A 260 -19.25 20.34 -5.66
N GLU A 261 -19.45 21.66 -5.65
CA GLU A 261 -19.42 22.47 -4.44
C GLU A 261 -20.56 22.11 -3.48
N ASN A 262 -21.78 21.87 -3.99
CA ASN A 262 -22.91 21.44 -3.18
C ASN A 262 -22.67 20.07 -2.53
N ALA A 263 -22.19 19.09 -3.31
CA ALA A 263 -21.85 17.76 -2.79
C ALA A 263 -20.78 17.85 -1.69
N ARG A 264 -19.73 18.64 -1.93
CA ARG A 264 -18.66 18.87 -0.95
C ARG A 264 -19.17 19.54 0.32
N ARG A 265 -20.05 20.54 0.21
CA ARG A 265 -20.66 21.22 1.38
C ARG A 265 -21.52 20.27 2.19
N GLU A 266 -22.32 19.42 1.56
CA GLU A 266 -23.09 18.39 2.25
C GLU A 266 -22.18 17.48 3.07
N MET A 267 -21.11 16.94 2.45
CA MET A 267 -20.17 16.06 3.14
C MET A 267 -19.53 16.74 4.35
N ILE A 268 -19.11 18.00 4.21
CA ILE A 268 -18.53 18.77 5.33
C ILE A 268 -19.57 19.05 6.42
N ASN A 269 -20.79 19.43 6.05
CA ASN A 269 -21.87 19.68 7.00
C ASN A 269 -22.19 18.41 7.81
N ILE A 270 -22.13 17.22 7.19
CA ILE A 270 -22.29 15.96 7.91
C ILE A 270 -21.20 15.80 8.95
N VAL A 271 -19.92 15.97 8.59
CA VAL A 271 -18.79 15.93 9.54
C VAL A 271 -18.97 16.96 10.67
N ASP A 272 -19.47 18.16 10.36
CA ASP A 272 -19.73 19.20 11.34
C ASP A 272 -20.89 18.88 12.29
N SER A 273 -21.92 18.19 11.80
CA SER A 273 -23.07 17.80 12.60
C SER A 273 -22.83 16.59 13.51
N LEU A 274 -21.69 15.88 13.35
CA LEU A 274 -21.37 14.75 14.22
C LEU A 274 -21.21 15.22 15.67
N THR A 275 -21.84 14.50 16.58
CA THR A 275 -21.63 14.67 18.03
C THR A 275 -20.25 14.15 18.45
N ASP A 276 -19.74 14.60 19.59
CA ASP A 276 -18.47 14.09 20.15
C ASP A 276 -18.50 12.58 20.38
N GLU A 277 -19.66 12.03 20.75
CA GLU A 277 -19.85 10.59 20.88
C GLU A 277 -19.74 9.87 19.53
N GLN A 278 -20.36 10.42 18.47
CA GLN A 278 -20.21 9.88 17.11
C GLN A 278 -18.77 9.99 16.61
N ILE A 279 -18.05 11.09 16.90
CA ILE A 279 -16.63 11.21 16.54
C ILE A 279 -15.80 10.11 17.19
N LYS A 280 -16.06 9.79 18.47
CA LYS A 280 -15.36 8.73 19.21
C LYS A 280 -15.74 7.32 18.76
N ASN A 281 -17.02 7.11 18.45
CA ASN A 281 -17.55 5.78 18.20
C ASN A 281 -17.51 5.37 16.73
N SER A 282 -17.67 6.30 15.80
CA SER A 282 -17.69 6.01 14.38
C SER A 282 -16.29 5.81 13.83
N ARG A 283 -16.16 4.76 13.02
CA ARG A 283 -14.88 4.24 12.55
C ARG A 283 -14.79 4.17 11.03
N PHE A 284 -15.93 4.09 10.35
CA PHE A 284 -16.02 4.04 8.90
C PHE A 284 -16.86 5.20 8.39
N PHE A 285 -16.38 5.84 7.34
CA PHE A 285 -17.00 6.97 6.68
C PHE A 285 -17.08 6.65 5.19
N ILE A 286 -18.28 6.64 4.62
CA ILE A 286 -18.50 6.22 3.24
C ILE A 286 -18.74 7.44 2.35
N ILE A 287 -18.08 7.48 1.19
CA ILE A 287 -18.30 8.48 0.15
C ILE A 287 -18.60 7.74 -1.15
N THR A 288 -19.88 7.45 -1.39
CA THR A 288 -20.36 6.87 -2.66
C THR A 288 -20.76 8.00 -3.58
N ALA A 289 -20.01 8.26 -4.65
CA ALA A 289 -20.31 9.40 -5.51
C ALA A 289 -19.94 9.16 -6.99
N PRO A 290 -20.72 9.70 -7.94
CA PRO A 290 -20.49 9.45 -9.35
C PRO A 290 -19.15 10.01 -9.83
N THR A 291 -18.61 9.40 -10.89
CA THR A 291 -17.39 9.88 -11.54
C THR A 291 -17.57 11.32 -12.03
N GLY A 292 -16.62 12.18 -11.68
CA GLY A 292 -16.62 13.59 -12.06
C GLY A 292 -17.14 14.57 -11.00
N ILE A 293 -17.61 14.12 -9.83
CA ILE A 293 -18.06 15.00 -8.73
C ILE A 293 -16.91 15.60 -7.89
N GLY A 294 -15.64 15.29 -8.21
CA GLY A 294 -14.49 15.80 -7.46
C GLY A 294 -14.20 15.02 -6.17
N LYS A 295 -14.42 13.70 -6.21
CA LYS A 295 -14.17 12.72 -5.14
C LYS A 295 -12.85 12.96 -4.39
N THR A 296 -11.72 13.04 -5.10
CA THR A 296 -10.37 13.17 -4.54
C THR A 296 -10.19 14.37 -3.59
N LEU A 297 -10.58 15.57 -4.03
CA LEU A 297 -10.47 16.78 -3.17
C LEU A 297 -11.55 16.81 -2.09
N SER A 298 -12.73 16.26 -2.37
CA SER A 298 -13.82 16.19 -1.40
C SER A 298 -13.48 15.27 -0.22
N SER A 299 -12.92 14.08 -0.49
CA SER A 299 -12.48 13.15 0.55
C SER A 299 -11.30 13.69 1.35
N LEU A 300 -10.33 14.34 0.69
CA LEU A 300 -9.24 15.02 1.39
C LEU A 300 -9.79 16.10 2.32
N GLN A 301 -10.74 16.91 1.87
CA GLN A 301 -11.33 17.94 2.72
C GLN A 301 -12.09 17.36 3.92
N CYS A 302 -12.86 16.29 3.70
CA CYS A 302 -13.55 15.58 4.78
C CYS A 302 -12.56 15.01 5.79
N ALA A 303 -11.46 14.41 5.32
CA ALA A 303 -10.38 13.89 6.17
C ALA A 303 -9.74 15.00 7.01
N LEU A 304 -9.44 16.16 6.39
CA LEU A 304 -8.90 17.33 7.09
C LEU A 304 -9.87 17.87 8.14
N ARG A 305 -11.18 17.93 7.82
CA ARG A 305 -12.17 18.40 8.79
C ARG A 305 -12.37 17.40 9.93
N LEU A 306 -12.41 16.10 9.61
CA LEU A 306 -12.48 15.03 10.59
C LEU A 306 -11.25 15.01 11.50
N GLN A 307 -10.04 15.25 10.96
CA GLN A 307 -8.80 15.39 11.73
C GLN A 307 -8.93 16.50 12.80
N GLN A 308 -9.45 17.67 12.41
CA GLN A 308 -9.70 18.78 13.35
C GLN A 308 -10.70 18.36 14.45
N ARG A 309 -11.82 17.73 14.09
CA ARG A 309 -12.81 17.25 15.07
C ARG A 309 -12.23 16.21 16.03
N ILE A 310 -11.39 15.29 15.55
CA ILE A 310 -10.72 14.31 16.41
C ILE A 310 -9.71 14.99 17.32
N GLN A 311 -8.96 15.97 16.82
CA GLN A 311 -8.06 16.77 17.65
C GLN A 311 -8.79 17.46 18.79
N ASP A 312 -9.96 18.04 18.51
CA ASP A 312 -10.77 18.73 19.51
C ASP A 312 -11.32 17.75 20.56
N VAL A 313 -11.78 16.58 20.14
CA VAL A 313 -12.51 15.60 20.98
C VAL A 313 -11.61 14.59 21.69
N GLU A 314 -10.59 14.06 21.00
CA GLU A 314 -9.70 13.00 21.48
C GLU A 314 -8.27 13.49 21.80
N LYS A 315 -8.00 14.79 21.60
CA LYS A 315 -6.75 15.47 22.04
C LYS A 315 -5.47 14.93 21.39
N TYR A 316 -5.55 14.43 20.17
CA TYR A 316 -4.38 14.08 19.35
C TYR A 316 -4.66 14.42 17.87
N VAL A 317 -3.61 14.58 17.06
CA VAL A 317 -3.75 14.87 15.62
C VAL A 317 -3.57 13.59 14.81
N PRO A 318 -4.63 13.07 14.14
CA PRO A 318 -4.51 11.92 13.25
C PRO A 318 -3.61 12.21 12.04
N ARG A 319 -2.71 11.29 11.71
CA ARG A 319 -2.05 11.25 10.38
C ARG A 319 -3.08 10.91 9.30
N ILE A 320 -2.94 11.45 8.11
CA ILE A 320 -3.81 11.11 6.97
C ILE A 320 -3.06 10.19 6.02
N ILE A 321 -3.64 9.05 5.66
CA ILE A 321 -3.03 8.05 4.78
C ILE A 321 -4.00 7.74 3.65
N THR A 322 -3.69 8.19 2.44
CA THR A 322 -4.50 7.91 1.25
C THR A 322 -3.87 6.77 0.47
N ALA A 323 -4.58 5.66 0.33
CA ALA A 323 -4.17 4.54 -0.51
C ALA A 323 -5.05 4.47 -1.77
N ILE A 324 -4.40 4.31 -2.92
CA ILE A 324 -5.08 4.17 -4.22
C ILE A 324 -4.69 2.84 -4.91
N PRO A 325 -5.57 2.24 -5.71
CA PRO A 325 -5.30 0.92 -6.31
C PRO A 325 -4.33 0.99 -7.50
N PHE A 326 -4.41 2.03 -8.33
CA PHE A 326 -3.68 2.09 -9.60
C PHE A 326 -2.55 3.13 -9.56
N ILE A 327 -1.32 2.69 -9.87
CA ILE A 327 -0.14 3.56 -9.92
C ILE A 327 -0.33 4.71 -10.93
N ASN A 328 -1.04 4.48 -12.03
CA ASN A 328 -1.20 5.48 -13.09
C ASN A 328 -1.92 6.77 -12.63
N ILE A 329 -2.69 6.75 -11.53
CA ILE A 329 -3.39 7.93 -11.01
C ILE A 329 -2.55 8.69 -9.98
N ILE A 330 -1.55 8.03 -9.37
CA ILE A 330 -0.91 8.55 -8.16
C ILE A 330 -0.25 9.91 -8.38
N GLU A 331 0.32 10.13 -9.57
CA GLU A 331 1.04 11.36 -9.88
C GLU A 331 0.09 12.54 -10.07
N GLN A 332 -1.12 12.31 -10.59
CA GLN A 332 -2.15 13.33 -10.64
C GLN A 332 -2.68 13.67 -9.25
N THR A 333 -3.04 12.65 -8.46
CA THR A 333 -3.51 12.82 -7.07
C THR A 333 -2.45 13.50 -6.22
N ARG A 334 -1.17 13.16 -6.42
CA ARG A 334 -0.03 13.79 -5.78
C ARG A 334 -0.01 15.30 -6.00
N LYS A 335 -0.08 15.75 -7.25
CA LYS A 335 -0.10 17.19 -7.57
C LYS A 335 -1.26 17.92 -6.89
N GLU A 336 -2.44 17.29 -6.83
CA GLU A 336 -3.57 17.87 -6.10
C GLU A 336 -3.29 18.00 -4.61
N TYR A 337 -2.68 16.99 -3.99
CA TYR A 337 -2.32 17.00 -2.57
C TYR A 337 -1.21 18.01 -2.29
N GLU A 338 -0.16 18.08 -3.10
CA GLU A 338 0.93 19.06 -2.96
C GLU A 338 0.42 20.51 -3.01
N ASN A 339 -0.49 20.81 -3.93
CA ASN A 339 -1.09 22.15 -4.05
C ASN A 339 -1.98 22.51 -2.85
N VAL A 340 -2.72 21.54 -2.30
CA VAL A 340 -3.55 21.76 -1.11
C VAL A 340 -2.68 21.92 0.13
N ILE A 341 -1.71 21.04 0.35
CA ILE A 341 -0.88 20.98 1.56
C ILE A 341 0.12 22.14 1.59
N GLY A 342 0.77 22.42 0.46
CA GLY A 342 1.79 23.45 0.35
C GLY A 342 2.98 23.20 1.28
N ASP A 343 3.36 24.23 2.03
CA ASP A 343 4.47 24.28 2.99
C ASP A 343 4.06 23.98 4.43
N GLN A 344 2.77 23.82 4.72
CA GLN A 344 2.28 23.67 6.10
C GLN A 344 2.62 22.32 6.73
N ALA A 345 2.73 21.28 5.91
CA ALA A 345 2.88 19.91 6.38
C ALA A 345 3.68 19.07 5.36
N ASN A 346 4.26 17.97 5.83
CA ASN A 346 5.05 17.08 5.02
C ASN A 346 4.16 16.05 4.31
N LEU A 347 4.22 16.00 2.98
CA LEU A 347 3.58 14.97 2.16
C LEU A 347 4.59 13.89 1.79
N VAL A 348 4.36 12.67 2.27
CA VAL A 348 5.14 11.48 1.87
C VAL A 348 4.38 10.73 0.78
N VAL A 349 5.03 10.49 -0.37
CA VAL A 349 4.44 9.73 -1.48
C VAL A 349 5.21 8.42 -1.66
N HIS A 350 4.52 7.28 -1.57
CA HIS A 350 5.12 5.95 -1.59
C HIS A 350 4.33 5.00 -2.50
N HIS A 351 4.71 4.90 -3.78
CA HIS A 351 4.07 4.01 -4.75
C HIS A 351 5.02 3.18 -5.62
N ARG A 352 6.32 3.51 -5.65
CA ARG A 352 7.43 2.66 -6.12
C ARG A 352 8.68 2.92 -5.28
N LEU A 353 9.60 1.94 -5.23
CA LEU A 353 10.93 2.10 -4.62
C LEU A 353 11.86 3.03 -5.44
N ALA A 354 11.65 3.08 -6.76
CA ALA A 354 12.43 3.88 -7.70
C ALA A 354 12.01 5.36 -7.73
N ASP A 355 10.71 5.67 -7.65
CA ASP A 355 10.18 7.02 -7.94
C ASP A 355 10.38 8.05 -6.80
N ILE A 356 10.96 7.59 -5.68
CA ILE A 356 11.07 8.27 -4.38
C ILE A 356 11.92 9.55 -4.43
N ALA A 357 12.90 9.62 -5.31
CA ALA A 357 13.92 10.67 -5.29
C ALA A 357 13.57 11.93 -6.11
N SER A 358 12.39 11.97 -6.74
CA SER A 358 11.84 13.20 -7.35
C SER A 358 11.30 14.20 -6.31
N ASN A 359 11.16 13.79 -5.03
CA ASN A 359 10.47 14.52 -3.97
C ASN A 359 11.33 15.53 -3.21
N ILE A 360 12.63 15.60 -3.49
CA ILE A 360 13.56 16.40 -2.69
C ILE A 360 13.59 17.82 -3.24
N ARG A 361 12.92 18.75 -2.53
CA ARG A 361 13.17 20.18 -2.72
C ARG A 361 14.63 20.44 -2.38
N THR A 362 15.38 21.00 -3.32
CA THR A 362 16.83 21.27 -3.24
C THR A 362 17.23 22.32 -2.17
N ASP A 363 16.28 22.79 -1.36
CA ASP A 363 16.46 23.93 -0.47
C ASP A 363 16.73 23.54 0.99
N GLU A 364 16.69 22.25 1.36
CA GLU A 364 17.06 21.77 2.71
C GLU A 364 18.31 20.88 2.71
N ILE A 365 19.24 21.17 3.63
CA ILE A 365 20.50 20.47 3.88
C ILE A 365 20.24 19.12 4.58
N MET A 366 19.43 18.24 3.98
CA MET A 366 19.14 16.91 4.54
C MET A 366 19.77 15.81 3.67
N PRO A 367 20.59 14.90 4.26
CA PRO A 367 21.16 13.79 3.51
C PRO A 367 20.04 12.93 2.90
N ILE A 368 20.18 12.60 1.61
CA ILE A 368 19.14 11.90 0.86
C ILE A 368 18.78 10.54 1.49
N SER A 369 19.74 9.85 2.11
CA SER A 369 19.50 8.60 2.85
C SER A 369 18.52 8.74 4.01
N LYS A 370 18.53 9.88 4.71
CA LYS A 370 17.59 10.17 5.80
C LYS A 370 16.18 10.42 5.26
N ALA A 371 16.04 11.23 4.20
CA ALA A 371 14.75 11.48 3.55
C ALA A 371 14.10 10.19 3.01
N LEU A 372 14.92 9.27 2.48
CA LEU A 372 14.47 7.97 2.03
C LEU A 372 13.95 7.08 3.17
N LEU A 373 14.63 7.11 4.32
CA LEU A 373 14.18 6.36 5.49
C LEU A 373 12.84 6.91 6.00
N GLU A 374 12.65 8.23 6.00
CA GLU A 374 11.36 8.87 6.32
C GLU A 374 10.24 8.37 5.39
N ILE A 375 10.48 8.28 4.08
CA ILE A 375 9.47 7.79 3.12
C ILE A 375 9.17 6.30 3.32
N GLU A 376 10.18 5.50 3.61
CA GLU A 376 9.97 4.07 3.87
C GLU A 376 9.29 3.82 5.24
N ALA A 377 9.58 4.64 6.24
CA ALA A 377 8.95 4.63 7.57
C ALA A 377 7.60 5.36 7.61
N TRP A 378 7.19 5.95 6.47
CA TRP A 378 5.94 6.67 6.34
C TRP A 378 5.86 7.95 7.20
N GLU A 379 7.00 8.57 7.54
CA GLU A 379 7.16 9.75 8.39
C GLU A 379 6.75 11.07 7.70
N GLY A 380 5.46 11.17 7.36
CA GLY A 380 4.81 12.39 6.86
C GLY A 380 3.55 12.72 7.65
N ASP A 381 3.08 13.96 7.52
CA ASP A 381 1.79 14.39 8.08
C ASP A 381 0.62 13.84 7.25
N VAL A 382 0.84 13.78 5.93
CA VAL A 382 -0.02 13.15 4.96
C VAL A 382 0.79 12.14 4.17
N ILE A 383 0.24 10.95 3.96
CA ILE A 383 0.86 9.86 3.20
C ILE A 383 -0.02 9.57 1.99
N LEU A 384 0.56 9.54 0.80
CA LEU A 384 -0.07 9.03 -0.41
C LEU A 384 0.61 7.74 -0.85
N THR A 385 -0.12 6.63 -0.89
CA THR A 385 0.43 5.30 -1.14
C THR A 385 -0.48 4.44 -2.01
N THR A 386 -0.14 3.17 -2.21
CA THR A 386 -0.96 2.23 -2.98
C THR A 386 -1.58 1.15 -2.10
N PHE A 387 -2.62 0.49 -2.61
CA PHE A 387 -3.19 -0.69 -1.95
C PHE A 387 -2.13 -1.77 -1.69
N VAL A 388 -1.23 -1.98 -2.65
CA VAL A 388 -0.13 -2.94 -2.50
C VAL A 388 0.75 -2.57 -1.30
N GLN A 389 1.19 -1.32 -1.19
CA GLN A 389 2.03 -0.89 -0.09
C GLN A 389 1.31 -0.94 1.27
N LEU A 390 0.04 -0.54 1.31
CA LEU A 390 -0.76 -0.59 2.53
C LEU A 390 -0.98 -2.03 2.99
N PHE A 391 -1.56 -2.89 2.14
CA PHE A 391 -1.92 -4.24 2.57
C PHE A 391 -0.70 -5.15 2.74
N GLN A 392 0.40 -4.96 1.98
CA GLN A 392 1.65 -5.68 2.26
C GLN A 392 2.34 -5.23 3.54
N SER A 393 2.02 -4.05 4.09
CA SER A 393 2.48 -3.66 5.44
C SER A 393 1.72 -4.36 6.56
N ILE A 394 0.58 -4.98 6.26
CA ILE A 394 -0.28 -5.71 7.21
C ILE A 394 -0.07 -7.22 7.06
N PHE A 395 -0.20 -7.74 5.84
CA PHE A 395 -0.12 -9.18 5.55
C PHE A 395 1.32 -9.61 5.23
N THR A 396 2.23 -9.50 6.20
CA THR A 396 3.62 -9.94 6.04
C THR A 396 4.32 -10.22 7.37
N GLY A 397 5.36 -11.07 7.34
CA GLY A 397 6.35 -11.14 8.43
C GLY A 397 7.61 -10.32 8.17
N ARG A 398 7.75 -9.69 6.98
CA ARG A 398 8.99 -9.01 6.60
C ARG A 398 9.17 -7.71 7.39
N ASN A 399 10.29 -7.58 8.09
CA ASN A 399 10.65 -6.41 8.89
C ASN A 399 10.50 -5.08 8.13
N ASN A 400 11.10 -4.96 6.94
CA ASN A 400 11.08 -3.70 6.19
C ASN A 400 9.68 -3.24 5.76
N ALA A 401 8.71 -4.15 5.69
CA ALA A 401 7.33 -3.83 5.35
C ALA A 401 6.49 -3.53 6.61
N LEU A 402 6.70 -4.30 7.69
CA LEU A 402 5.99 -4.10 8.97
C LEU A 402 6.33 -2.78 9.66
N LYS A 403 7.51 -2.19 9.43
CA LYS A 403 7.90 -0.91 10.07
C LYS A 403 6.89 0.23 9.91
N LYS A 404 6.08 0.22 8.85
CA LYS A 404 5.08 1.26 8.55
C LYS A 404 3.78 1.10 9.34
N LEU A 405 3.50 -0.10 9.83
CA LEU A 405 2.20 -0.46 10.39
C LEU A 405 1.81 0.41 11.59
N ASN A 406 2.77 0.79 12.43
CA ASN A 406 2.51 1.62 13.60
C ASN A 406 1.86 2.98 13.23
N LYS A 407 2.06 3.47 11.98
CA LYS A 407 1.45 4.71 11.48
C LYS A 407 -0.05 4.59 11.21
N LEU A 408 -0.59 3.37 11.17
CA LEU A 408 -2.03 3.16 11.09
C LEU A 408 -2.72 3.50 12.42
N ALA A 409 -2.01 3.42 13.55
CA ALA A 409 -2.62 3.69 14.84
C ALA A 409 -3.06 5.15 14.97
N GLY A 410 -4.32 5.34 15.35
CA GLY A 410 -4.98 6.63 15.46
C GLY A 410 -5.14 7.42 14.15
N SER A 411 -4.72 6.91 13.00
CA SER A 411 -4.76 7.67 11.74
C SER A 411 -6.14 7.69 11.07
N ILE A 412 -6.29 8.56 10.08
CA ILE A 412 -7.39 8.54 9.11
C ILE A 412 -6.85 7.94 7.81
N VAL A 413 -7.39 6.81 7.39
CA VAL A 413 -7.01 6.11 6.16
C VAL A 413 -8.09 6.27 5.10
N ILE A 414 -7.76 6.88 3.96
CA ILE A 414 -8.64 7.00 2.81
C ILE A 414 -8.33 5.85 1.84
N LEU A 415 -9.33 5.00 1.55
CA LEU A 415 -9.25 3.99 0.50
C LEU A 415 -10.04 4.47 -0.71
N ASP A 416 -9.33 4.94 -1.74
CA ASP A 416 -9.93 5.35 -3.01
C ASP A 416 -10.20 4.14 -3.90
N GLU A 417 -11.32 4.14 -4.62
CA GLU A 417 -11.80 3.05 -5.46
C GLU A 417 -11.68 1.67 -4.77
N VAL A 418 -12.20 1.57 -3.52
CA VAL A 418 -12.12 0.37 -2.66
C VAL A 418 -12.61 -0.92 -3.33
N GLN A 419 -13.48 -0.83 -4.34
CA GLN A 419 -13.95 -1.94 -5.17
C GLN A 419 -12.86 -2.59 -6.04
N ALA A 420 -11.70 -1.94 -6.21
CA ALA A 420 -10.54 -2.56 -6.85
C ALA A 420 -9.91 -3.69 -6.02
N THR A 421 -10.37 -3.91 -4.78
CA THR A 421 -10.00 -5.08 -3.98
C THR A 421 -10.52 -6.36 -4.64
N PRO A 422 -9.69 -7.38 -4.89
CA PRO A 422 -10.17 -8.64 -5.47
C PRO A 422 -11.24 -9.31 -4.61
N GLU A 423 -12.31 -9.83 -5.22
CA GLU A 423 -13.48 -10.38 -4.51
C GLU A 423 -13.10 -11.45 -3.49
N LYS A 424 -12.16 -12.34 -3.85
CA LYS A 424 -11.70 -13.42 -2.95
C LYS A 424 -11.06 -12.92 -1.66
N TYR A 425 -10.60 -11.68 -1.61
CA TYR A 425 -9.99 -11.04 -0.45
C TYR A 425 -10.88 -9.99 0.22
N MET A 426 -12.04 -9.65 -0.35
CA MET A 426 -12.93 -8.64 0.26
C MET A 426 -13.32 -8.99 1.71
N PRO A 427 -13.64 -10.25 2.09
CA PRO A 427 -13.90 -10.60 3.49
C PRO A 427 -12.68 -10.44 4.39
N LEU A 428 -11.52 -10.93 3.95
CA LEU A 428 -10.26 -10.79 4.70
C LEU A 428 -9.91 -9.31 4.95
N VAL A 429 -9.99 -8.49 3.90
CA VAL A 429 -9.72 -7.06 3.97
C VAL A 429 -10.75 -6.37 4.87
N GLY A 430 -12.04 -6.63 4.67
CA GLY A 430 -13.11 -6.09 5.50
C GLY A 430 -12.90 -6.36 6.99
N ALA A 431 -12.66 -7.63 7.35
CA ALA A 431 -12.39 -8.03 8.73
C ALA A 431 -11.12 -7.38 9.29
N THR A 432 -10.07 -7.30 8.48
CA THR A 432 -8.80 -6.66 8.86
C THR A 432 -8.98 -5.16 9.13
N LEU A 433 -9.71 -4.44 8.27
CA LEU A 433 -10.01 -3.01 8.49
C LEU A 433 -10.83 -2.82 9.77
N GLN A 434 -11.81 -3.69 10.02
CA GLN A 434 -12.60 -3.67 11.24
C GLN A 434 -11.74 -3.85 12.49
N LYS A 435 -10.81 -4.82 12.48
CA LYS A 435 -9.89 -5.08 13.60
C LYS A 435 -8.80 -4.02 13.79
N ILE A 436 -8.24 -3.48 12.71
CA ILE A 436 -7.34 -2.32 12.79
C ILE A 436 -8.07 -1.13 13.40
N SER A 437 -9.32 -0.91 13.02
CA SER A 437 -10.11 0.15 13.61
C SER A 437 -10.45 -0.09 15.09
N GLU A 438 -10.77 -1.33 15.44
CA GLU A 438 -11.08 -1.75 16.82
C GLU A 438 -9.87 -1.59 17.74
N TYR A 439 -8.70 -2.11 17.31
CA TYR A 439 -7.51 -2.18 18.15
C TYR A 439 -6.65 -0.93 18.10
N TYR A 440 -6.51 -0.31 16.93
CA TYR A 440 -5.61 0.82 16.75
C TYR A 440 -6.33 2.17 16.73
N GLY A 441 -7.66 2.18 16.80
CA GLY A 441 -8.47 3.40 16.74
C GLY A 441 -8.47 4.09 15.39
N THR A 442 -7.97 3.44 14.34
CA THR A 442 -7.91 3.96 12.97
C THR A 442 -9.31 4.26 12.44
N ARG A 443 -9.46 5.37 11.72
CA ARG A 443 -10.70 5.74 11.03
C ARG A 443 -10.54 5.60 9.53
N PHE A 444 -11.50 4.99 8.87
CA PHE A 444 -11.44 4.72 7.44
C PHE A 444 -12.44 5.59 6.68
N ILE A 445 -11.98 6.24 5.61
CA ILE A 445 -12.86 6.85 4.60
C ILE A 445 -12.83 5.93 3.37
N LEU A 446 -13.94 5.26 3.08
CA LEU A 446 -14.08 4.40 1.91
C LEU A 446 -14.77 5.19 0.81
N MET A 447 -14.09 5.39 -0.31
CA MET A 447 -14.58 6.23 -1.40
C MET A 447 -14.65 5.45 -2.71
N THR A 448 -15.76 5.61 -3.43
CA THR A 448 -15.99 4.88 -4.69
C THR A 448 -17.17 5.43 -5.49
N ALA A 449 -17.25 5.08 -6.77
CA ALA A 449 -18.47 5.25 -7.56
C ALA A 449 -19.48 4.12 -7.32
N THR A 450 -19.00 2.94 -6.93
CA THR A 450 -19.77 1.70 -6.81
C THR A 450 -19.37 1.00 -5.51
N GLN A 451 -20.18 1.16 -4.47
CA GLN A 451 -19.82 0.75 -3.11
C GLN A 451 -19.75 -0.77 -2.99
N PRO A 452 -18.56 -1.38 -2.81
CA PRO A 452 -18.50 -2.79 -2.48
C PRO A 452 -18.98 -2.96 -1.05
N LYS A 453 -19.63 -4.09 -0.78
CA LYS A 453 -20.12 -4.45 0.55
C LYS A 453 -19.00 -4.96 1.47
N ILE A 454 -17.82 -4.34 1.40
CA ILE A 454 -16.57 -4.81 2.03
C ILE A 454 -16.69 -4.97 3.55
N LEU A 455 -17.41 -4.08 4.23
CA LEU A 455 -17.64 -4.19 5.68
C LEU A 455 -18.62 -5.32 6.02
N GLN A 456 -19.61 -5.58 5.16
CA GLN A 456 -20.57 -6.68 5.34
C GLN A 456 -19.88 -8.03 5.09
N PHE A 457 -18.95 -8.10 4.14
CA PHE A 457 -18.06 -9.25 3.95
C PHE A 457 -17.18 -9.49 5.18
N GLY A 458 -16.66 -8.41 5.80
CA GLY A 458 -15.91 -8.48 7.05
C GLY A 458 -16.77 -9.04 8.19
N ASP A 459 -17.98 -8.51 8.36
CA ASP A 459 -18.97 -8.98 9.33
C ASP A 459 -19.26 -10.48 9.17
N GLN A 460 -19.42 -10.95 7.94
CA GLN A 460 -19.64 -12.36 7.63
C GLN A 460 -18.45 -13.23 8.05
N LEU A 461 -17.21 -12.79 7.78
CA LEU A 461 -16.00 -13.52 8.18
C LEU A 461 -15.78 -13.52 9.70
N LEU A 462 -16.11 -12.42 10.37
CA LEU A 462 -16.00 -12.28 11.82
C LEU A 462 -17.18 -12.91 12.58
N ASN A 463 -18.23 -13.36 11.88
CA ASN A 463 -19.53 -13.73 12.46
C ASN A 463 -20.14 -12.61 13.35
N SER A 464 -19.86 -11.34 13.03
CA SER A 464 -20.39 -10.18 13.74
C SER A 464 -21.61 -9.62 13.01
N HIS A 465 -22.75 -9.52 13.68
CA HIS A 465 -24.01 -9.16 13.00
C HIS A 465 -24.24 -7.63 12.88
N GLU A 466 -23.43 -6.80 13.54
CA GLU A 466 -23.73 -5.36 13.68
C GLU A 466 -22.51 -4.42 13.76
N TYR A 467 -21.28 -4.92 13.62
CA TYR A 467 -20.10 -4.04 13.78
C TYR A 467 -20.08 -2.98 12.68
N SER A 468 -20.28 -3.37 11.41
CA SER A 468 -20.32 -2.39 10.32
C SER A 468 -21.48 -1.41 10.44
N SER A 469 -22.69 -1.87 10.78
CA SER A 469 -23.88 -1.01 10.81
C SER A 469 -23.84 0.04 11.91
N LYS A 470 -23.25 -0.27 13.07
CA LYS A 470 -23.15 0.67 14.21
C LYS A 470 -21.99 1.66 14.11
N LYS A 471 -20.99 1.37 13.27
CA LYS A 471 -19.72 2.12 13.23
C LYS A 471 -19.53 2.92 11.95
N THR A 472 -20.52 2.94 11.07
CA THR A 472 -20.45 3.55 9.75
C THR A 472 -21.30 4.82 9.66
N ILE A 473 -20.74 5.85 9.05
CA ILE A 473 -21.44 7.08 8.67
C ILE A 473 -21.38 7.22 7.15
N ASP A 474 -22.52 7.43 6.50
CA ASP A 474 -22.55 7.89 5.12
C ASP A 474 -22.32 9.41 5.10
N LEU A 475 -21.21 9.83 4.49
CA LEU A 475 -20.87 11.24 4.32
C LEU A 475 -21.58 11.88 3.12
N PHE A 476 -22.26 11.10 2.28
CA PHE A 476 -22.96 11.63 1.12
C PHE A 476 -24.28 10.89 0.86
N PRO A 477 -25.25 10.98 1.80
CA PRO A 477 -26.53 10.28 1.72
C PRO A 477 -27.38 10.74 0.54
N SER A 478 -27.22 11.97 0.04
CA SER A 478 -27.93 12.42 -1.16
C SER A 478 -27.40 11.82 -2.47
N SER A 479 -26.36 10.98 -2.42
CA SER A 479 -25.71 10.39 -3.61
C SER A 479 -26.71 9.76 -4.59
N GLU A 480 -27.75 9.07 -4.12
CA GLU A 480 -28.80 8.48 -4.95
C GLU A 480 -29.49 9.53 -5.83
N THR A 481 -29.73 10.73 -5.32
CA THR A 481 -30.35 11.82 -6.08
C THR A 481 -29.43 12.30 -7.21
N TYR A 482 -28.11 12.32 -6.96
CA TYR A 482 -27.12 12.66 -7.97
C TYR A 482 -27.05 11.58 -9.05
N PHE A 483 -27.06 10.30 -8.69
CA PHE A 483 -27.08 9.18 -9.64
C PHE A 483 -28.38 9.15 -10.46
N ALA A 484 -29.53 9.43 -9.85
CA ALA A 484 -30.83 9.46 -10.52
C ALA A 484 -30.91 10.57 -11.60
N GLN A 485 -30.17 11.66 -11.43
CA GLN A 485 -30.10 12.75 -12.42
C GLN A 485 -29.15 12.45 -13.59
N LEU A 486 -28.38 11.36 -13.54
CA LEU A 486 -27.44 11.03 -14.59
C LEU A 486 -28.17 10.43 -15.79
N LYS A 487 -28.06 11.14 -16.91
CA LYS A 487 -28.57 10.71 -18.21
C LYS A 487 -27.48 10.71 -19.28
N ARG A 488 -26.21 10.56 -18.90
CA ARG A 488 -25.09 10.72 -19.83
C ARG A 488 -24.98 9.52 -20.75
N THR A 489 -25.14 8.32 -20.18
CA THR A 489 -24.89 7.05 -20.88
C THR A 489 -25.99 6.01 -20.68
N LYS A 490 -25.92 4.94 -21.48
CA LYS A 490 -26.59 3.66 -21.27
C LYS A 490 -25.69 2.51 -21.68
N PHE A 491 -25.75 1.39 -20.95
CA PHE A 491 -25.17 0.14 -21.42
C PHE A 491 -26.10 -0.52 -22.43
N VAL A 492 -25.50 -1.01 -23.51
CA VAL A 492 -26.16 -1.83 -24.53
C VAL A 492 -25.43 -3.18 -24.59
N PRO A 493 -25.91 -4.20 -23.86
CA PRO A 493 -25.29 -5.52 -23.85
C PRO A 493 -25.46 -6.23 -25.19
N VAL A 494 -24.35 -6.57 -25.84
CA VAL A 494 -24.28 -7.38 -27.07
C VAL A 494 -23.51 -8.64 -26.76
N LEU A 495 -24.18 -9.55 -26.05
CA LEU A 495 -23.57 -10.72 -25.40
C LEU A 495 -24.09 -12.04 -26.01
N GLU A 496 -24.77 -11.97 -27.15
CA GLU A 496 -25.23 -13.12 -27.94
C GLU A 496 -24.09 -13.63 -28.83
N GLY A 497 -23.32 -14.58 -28.31
CA GLY A 497 -22.16 -15.14 -29.01
C GLY A 497 -20.85 -14.39 -28.77
N GLU A 498 -19.75 -14.96 -29.26
CA GLU A 498 -18.42 -14.36 -29.19
C GLU A 498 -18.06 -13.69 -30.51
N MET A 499 -17.41 -12.52 -30.43
CA MET A 499 -16.89 -11.80 -31.60
C MET A 499 -15.37 -12.02 -31.70
N ASN A 500 -14.92 -12.42 -32.89
CA ASN A 500 -13.51 -12.27 -33.25
C ASN A 500 -13.24 -10.80 -33.62
N THR A 501 -11.96 -10.47 -33.88
CA THR A 501 -11.55 -9.10 -34.21
C THR A 501 -12.29 -8.58 -35.45
N ASP A 502 -12.40 -9.35 -36.52
CA ASP A 502 -13.05 -8.91 -37.77
C ASP A 502 -14.54 -8.58 -37.56
N LYS A 503 -15.31 -9.48 -36.93
CA LYS A 503 -16.73 -9.24 -36.59
C LYS A 503 -16.91 -8.03 -35.68
N PHE A 504 -15.97 -7.82 -34.76
CA PHE A 504 -16.00 -6.64 -33.90
C PHE A 504 -15.75 -5.36 -34.69
N ILE A 505 -14.83 -5.35 -35.66
CA ILE A 505 -14.59 -4.19 -36.52
C ILE A 505 -15.83 -3.91 -37.38
N GLU A 506 -16.45 -4.93 -37.97
CA GLU A 506 -17.71 -4.78 -38.70
C GLU A 506 -18.80 -4.14 -37.83
N PHE A 507 -18.98 -4.67 -36.62
CA PHE A 507 -19.92 -4.14 -35.64
C PHE A 507 -19.59 -2.69 -35.22
N PHE A 508 -18.31 -2.38 -35.00
CA PHE A 508 -17.85 -1.04 -34.67
C PHE A 508 -18.23 -0.06 -35.79
N ILE A 509 -17.89 -0.38 -37.04
CA ILE A 509 -18.18 0.47 -38.20
C ILE A 509 -19.69 0.64 -38.41
N GLU A 510 -20.50 -0.39 -38.13
CA GLU A 510 -21.96 -0.30 -38.20
C GLU A 510 -22.53 0.71 -37.18
N LYS A 511 -21.98 0.74 -35.96
CA LYS A 511 -22.53 1.56 -34.86
C LYS A 511 -21.87 2.94 -34.72
N TRP A 512 -20.66 3.11 -35.23
CA TRP A 512 -19.88 4.32 -35.08
C TRP A 512 -20.14 5.34 -36.19
N ASN A 513 -20.24 6.62 -35.84
CA ASN A 513 -20.34 7.72 -36.78
C ASN A 513 -18.95 8.38 -36.95
N PRO A 514 -18.42 8.53 -38.18
CA PRO A 514 -17.11 9.15 -38.42
C PRO A 514 -16.91 10.56 -37.85
N LEU A 515 -17.99 11.29 -37.56
CA LEU A 515 -17.95 12.61 -36.94
C LEU A 515 -17.85 12.59 -35.41
N LYS A 516 -17.85 11.40 -34.78
CA LYS A 516 -17.94 11.22 -33.33
C LYS A 516 -16.70 10.54 -32.79
N SER A 517 -16.21 10.96 -31.63
CA SER A 517 -15.03 10.35 -31.02
C SER A 517 -15.40 9.08 -30.25
N ALA A 518 -14.62 8.01 -30.41
CA ALA A 518 -14.90 6.70 -29.82
C ALA A 518 -13.76 6.21 -28.94
N VAL A 519 -14.10 5.46 -27.89
CA VAL A 519 -13.13 4.68 -27.12
C VAL A 519 -13.47 3.20 -27.21
N ILE A 520 -12.46 2.39 -27.54
CA ILE A 520 -12.54 0.93 -27.59
C ILE A 520 -11.65 0.40 -26.47
N VAL A 521 -12.25 -0.31 -25.52
CA VAL A 521 -11.54 -0.83 -24.35
C VAL A 521 -11.65 -2.34 -24.34
N VAL A 522 -10.50 -3.02 -24.43
CA VAL A 522 -10.43 -4.48 -24.44
C VAL A 522 -9.57 -4.99 -23.30
N ASN A 523 -9.75 -6.26 -22.93
CA ASN A 523 -9.15 -6.75 -21.69
C ASN A 523 -7.65 -7.03 -21.78
N THR A 524 -7.14 -7.39 -22.97
CA THR A 524 -5.76 -7.87 -23.14
C THR A 524 -4.96 -6.95 -24.05
N ILE A 525 -3.66 -6.82 -23.77
CA ILE A 525 -2.73 -6.06 -24.64
C ILE A 525 -2.72 -6.65 -26.05
N LYS A 526 -2.61 -7.97 -26.18
CA LYS A 526 -2.60 -8.67 -27.49
C LYS A 526 -3.81 -8.28 -28.33
N ARG A 527 -5.02 -8.39 -27.77
CA ARG A 527 -6.25 -8.05 -28.48
C ARG A 527 -6.33 -6.56 -28.81
N SER A 528 -5.86 -5.68 -27.91
CA SER A 528 -5.87 -4.25 -28.18
C SER A 528 -5.00 -3.87 -29.38
N ILE A 529 -3.88 -4.56 -29.58
CA ILE A 529 -2.99 -4.36 -30.74
C ILE A 529 -3.65 -4.88 -32.02
N GLU A 530 -4.25 -6.08 -31.98
CA GLU A 530 -4.98 -6.66 -33.12
C GLU A 530 -6.11 -5.73 -33.59
N VAL A 531 -6.94 -5.26 -32.65
CA VAL A 531 -8.03 -4.32 -32.93
C VAL A 531 -7.50 -3.00 -33.50
N PHE A 532 -6.40 -2.47 -32.95
CA PHE A 532 -5.80 -1.22 -33.41
C PHE A 532 -5.38 -1.27 -34.88
N TYR A 533 -4.63 -2.30 -35.29
CA TYR A 533 -4.17 -2.42 -36.67
C TYR A 533 -5.31 -2.80 -37.64
N ALA A 534 -6.22 -3.70 -37.23
CA ALA A 534 -7.38 -4.06 -38.04
C ALA A 534 -8.25 -2.83 -38.31
N LEU A 535 -8.51 -2.01 -37.30
CA LEU A 535 -9.29 -0.79 -37.43
C LEU A 535 -8.62 0.24 -38.35
N LYS A 536 -7.31 0.49 -38.18
CA LYS A 536 -6.56 1.39 -39.08
C LYS A 536 -6.65 0.95 -40.54
N THR A 537 -6.53 -0.36 -40.79
CA THR A 537 -6.62 -0.93 -42.13
C THR A 537 -8.01 -0.74 -42.73
N GLU A 538 -9.05 -1.04 -41.96
CA GLU A 538 -10.44 -0.91 -42.37
C GLU A 538 -10.83 0.55 -42.67
N LEU A 539 -10.46 1.49 -41.80
CA LEU A 539 -10.74 2.92 -41.99
C LEU A 539 -10.04 3.47 -43.24
N LYS A 540 -8.77 3.08 -43.47
CA LYS A 540 -8.03 3.47 -44.67
C LYS A 540 -8.67 2.89 -45.93
N GLY A 541 -9.10 1.62 -45.91
CA GLY A 541 -9.81 0.98 -47.01
C GLY A 541 -11.12 1.67 -47.38
N ARG A 542 -11.78 2.31 -46.41
CA ARG A 542 -13.02 3.08 -46.60
C ARG A 542 -12.79 4.58 -46.87
N GLY A 543 -11.54 5.04 -46.91
CA GLY A 543 -11.21 6.46 -47.10
C GLY A 543 -11.61 7.37 -45.94
N ILE A 544 -11.69 6.83 -44.71
CA ILE A 544 -12.04 7.59 -43.50
C ILE A 544 -10.75 8.09 -42.83
N ASP A 545 -10.61 9.41 -42.73
CA ASP A 545 -9.39 10.08 -42.20
C ASP A 545 -9.46 10.37 -40.68
N THR A 546 -10.10 9.50 -39.90
CA THR A 546 -10.15 9.67 -38.44
C THR A 546 -8.88 9.12 -37.79
N PRO A 547 -8.15 9.90 -36.99
CA PRO A 547 -6.95 9.41 -36.31
C PRO A 547 -7.30 8.34 -35.27
N VAL A 548 -6.51 7.26 -35.26
CA VAL A 548 -6.60 6.16 -34.30
C VAL A 548 -5.37 6.16 -33.41
N TYR A 549 -5.58 6.25 -32.10
CA TYR A 549 -4.56 6.22 -31.06
C TYR A 549 -4.62 4.92 -30.25
N TYR A 550 -3.50 4.58 -29.62
CA TYR A 550 -3.35 3.37 -28.81
C TYR A 550 -2.84 3.70 -27.40
N LEU A 551 -3.45 3.09 -26.37
CA LEU A 551 -3.05 3.28 -24.98
C LEU A 551 -3.10 1.98 -24.16
N SER A 552 -1.94 1.49 -23.73
CA SER A 552 -1.87 0.38 -22.77
C SER A 552 -0.59 0.45 -21.94
N THR A 553 -0.42 -0.42 -20.95
CA THR A 553 0.83 -0.55 -20.19
C THR A 553 2.00 -1.13 -21.00
N ASN A 554 1.76 -1.53 -22.25
CA ASN A 554 2.79 -2.06 -23.17
C ASN A 554 3.70 -0.96 -23.74
N ILE A 555 3.25 0.30 -23.70
CA ILE A 555 4.02 1.48 -24.09
C ILE A 555 4.63 2.18 -22.86
N ILE A 556 5.81 2.76 -23.03
CA ILE A 556 6.51 3.45 -21.95
C ILE A 556 5.65 4.59 -21.34
N PRO A 557 5.75 4.85 -20.02
CA PRO A 557 4.99 5.92 -19.36
C PRO A 557 5.08 7.28 -20.06
N LYS A 558 6.27 7.67 -20.53
CA LYS A 558 6.48 8.93 -21.26
C LYS A 558 5.57 9.05 -22.50
N LYS A 559 5.46 7.98 -23.31
CA LYS A 559 4.62 7.95 -24.51
C LYS A 559 3.12 7.89 -24.16
N ARG A 560 2.74 7.18 -23.10
CA ARG A 560 1.34 7.17 -22.62
C ARG A 560 0.85 8.58 -22.33
N MET A 561 1.69 9.38 -21.66
CA MET A 561 1.35 10.76 -21.32
C MET A 561 1.14 11.62 -22.59
N SER A 562 2.01 11.47 -23.59
CA SER A 562 1.85 12.23 -24.84
C SER A 562 0.58 11.83 -25.60
N VAL A 563 0.27 10.52 -25.69
CA VAL A 563 -0.97 10.03 -26.33
C VAL A 563 -2.20 10.63 -25.64
N ILE A 564 -2.23 10.63 -24.31
CA ILE A 564 -3.34 11.20 -23.54
C ILE A 564 -3.50 12.70 -23.85
N GLN A 565 -2.39 13.46 -23.90
CA GLN A 565 -2.41 14.89 -24.20
C GLN A 565 -2.89 15.19 -25.62
N GLU A 566 -2.44 14.41 -26.62
CA GLU A 566 -2.86 14.56 -28.02
C GLU A 566 -4.35 14.25 -28.19
N VAL A 567 -4.84 13.16 -27.59
CA VAL A 567 -6.25 12.80 -27.63
C VAL A 567 -7.11 13.85 -26.93
N ASP A 568 -6.69 14.35 -25.76
CA ASP A 568 -7.40 15.43 -25.05
C ASP A 568 -7.52 16.69 -25.92
N MET A 569 -6.43 17.08 -26.59
CA MET A 569 -6.42 18.23 -27.51
C MET A 569 -7.46 18.07 -28.63
N LEU A 570 -7.52 16.89 -29.26
CA LEU A 570 -8.49 16.61 -30.32
C LEU A 570 -9.93 16.61 -29.82
N LEU A 571 -10.18 15.99 -28.66
CA LEU A 571 -11.51 15.95 -28.04
C LEU A 571 -12.01 17.36 -27.69
N ARG A 572 -11.16 18.22 -27.12
CA ARG A 572 -11.51 19.63 -26.81
C ARG A 572 -11.75 20.46 -28.06
N ALA A 573 -11.08 20.13 -29.16
CA ALA A 573 -11.31 20.76 -30.46
C ALA A 573 -12.53 20.20 -31.22
N ASN A 574 -13.31 19.29 -30.61
CA ASN A 574 -14.40 18.55 -31.25
C ASN A 574 -13.99 17.86 -32.57
N LYS A 575 -12.73 17.44 -32.67
CA LYS A 575 -12.24 16.63 -33.79
C LYS A 575 -12.45 15.16 -33.46
N SER A 576 -13.01 14.43 -34.43
CA SER A 576 -13.22 12.99 -34.32
C SER A 576 -11.88 12.28 -34.07
N VAL A 577 -11.86 11.40 -33.08
CA VAL A 577 -10.68 10.60 -32.72
C VAL A 577 -11.13 9.26 -32.15
N ILE A 578 -10.40 8.20 -32.47
CA ILE A 578 -10.61 6.88 -31.90
C ILE A 578 -9.44 6.52 -30.98
N LEU A 579 -9.74 6.08 -29.77
CA LEU A 579 -8.74 5.55 -28.84
C LEU A 579 -8.99 4.06 -28.60
N VAL A 580 -8.03 3.22 -28.97
CA VAL A 580 -7.99 1.80 -28.60
C VAL A 580 -7.15 1.65 -27.34
N SER A 581 -7.72 1.08 -26.27
CA SER A 581 -7.06 0.98 -24.98
C SER A 581 -7.32 -0.35 -24.26
N THR A 582 -6.49 -0.64 -23.27
CA THR A 582 -6.80 -1.61 -22.21
C THR A 582 -7.47 -0.92 -21.01
N GLN A 583 -7.51 -1.55 -19.83
CA GLN A 583 -7.99 -0.95 -18.57
C GLN A 583 -7.22 0.32 -18.15
N THR A 584 -6.12 0.64 -18.84
CA THR A 584 -5.32 1.85 -18.59
C THR A 584 -6.16 3.15 -18.65
N ILE A 585 -7.21 3.18 -19.47
CA ILE A 585 -8.12 4.34 -19.59
C ILE A 585 -9.12 4.48 -18.42
N GLU A 586 -9.39 3.39 -17.70
CA GLU A 586 -10.40 3.35 -16.63
C GLU A 586 -9.97 4.22 -15.44
N ALA A 587 -8.66 4.35 -15.22
CA ALA A 587 -8.03 4.97 -14.06
C ALA A 587 -7.26 6.27 -14.41
N GLY A 588 -7.70 7.41 -13.87
CA GLY A 588 -6.89 8.65 -13.83
C GLY A 588 -6.74 9.44 -15.13
N VAL A 589 -7.52 9.15 -16.17
CA VAL A 589 -7.40 9.85 -17.47
C VAL A 589 -8.66 10.70 -17.74
N ASP A 590 -8.52 12.03 -17.79
CA ASP A 590 -9.65 12.96 -17.94
C ASP A 590 -10.05 13.18 -19.40
N LEU A 591 -10.52 12.12 -20.07
CA LEU A 591 -10.99 12.17 -21.46
C LEU A 591 -12.53 12.01 -21.54
N ASP A 592 -13.14 12.64 -22.55
CA ASP A 592 -14.59 12.69 -22.76
C ASP A 592 -14.95 12.30 -24.22
N PHE A 593 -15.39 11.06 -24.44
CA PHE A 593 -15.76 10.49 -25.73
C PHE A 593 -17.28 10.57 -26.00
N ASP A 594 -17.70 10.31 -27.24
CA ASP A 594 -19.11 10.31 -27.65
C ASP A 594 -19.74 8.90 -27.56
N ILE A 595 -18.92 7.86 -27.65
CA ILE A 595 -19.37 6.46 -27.67
C ILE A 595 -18.25 5.56 -27.14
N ALA A 596 -18.62 4.47 -26.47
CA ALA A 596 -17.67 3.44 -26.04
C ALA A 596 -18.05 2.04 -26.52
N PHE A 597 -17.03 1.24 -26.78
CA PHE A 597 -17.10 -0.19 -27.01
C PHE A 597 -16.22 -0.87 -25.98
N ARG A 598 -16.82 -1.64 -25.06
CA ARG A 598 -16.13 -2.27 -23.94
C ARG A 598 -16.26 -3.78 -24.05
N ASP A 599 -15.13 -4.47 -24.09
CA ASP A 599 -15.11 -5.92 -23.92
C ASP A 599 -15.67 -6.30 -22.55
N PHE A 600 -16.34 -7.44 -22.44
CA PHE A 600 -17.01 -7.90 -21.24
C PHE A 600 -16.05 -7.92 -20.03
N ALA A 601 -16.46 -7.27 -18.94
CA ALA A 601 -15.62 -6.96 -17.79
C ALA A 601 -16.48 -6.95 -16.50
N PRO A 602 -15.88 -6.85 -15.29
CA PRO A 602 -16.64 -6.64 -14.07
C PRO A 602 -17.52 -5.39 -14.18
N LEU A 603 -18.66 -5.36 -13.50
CA LEU A 603 -19.59 -4.22 -13.55
C LEU A 603 -18.91 -2.91 -13.18
N ASP A 604 -18.00 -2.92 -12.21
CA ASP A 604 -17.24 -1.74 -11.80
C ASP A 604 -16.39 -1.15 -12.94
N SER A 605 -15.68 -1.98 -13.70
CA SER A 605 -14.91 -1.56 -14.88
C SER A 605 -15.81 -1.03 -16.01
N LEU A 606 -17.00 -1.63 -16.18
CA LEU A 606 -17.99 -1.13 -17.14
C LEU A 606 -18.46 0.29 -16.77
N VAL A 607 -18.77 0.52 -15.49
CA VAL A 607 -19.17 1.84 -14.97
C VAL A 607 -18.04 2.86 -15.08
N GLN A 608 -16.79 2.46 -14.79
CA GLN A 608 -15.62 3.32 -14.96
C GLN A 608 -15.41 3.73 -16.42
N THR A 609 -15.60 2.80 -17.37
CA THR A 609 -15.55 3.09 -18.81
C THR A 609 -16.68 4.04 -19.23
N ALA A 610 -17.90 3.82 -18.76
CA ALA A 610 -19.03 4.72 -19.01
C ALA A 610 -18.76 6.15 -18.49
N GLY A 611 -18.01 6.29 -17.39
CA GLY A 611 -17.54 7.58 -16.85
C GLY A 611 -16.57 8.36 -17.76
N ARG A 612 -16.16 7.79 -18.90
CA ARG A 612 -15.36 8.44 -19.96
C ARG A 612 -16.19 8.82 -21.19
N VAL A 613 -17.49 8.54 -21.20
CA VAL A 613 -18.43 8.89 -22.28
C VAL A 613 -19.38 9.97 -21.81
N ASN A 614 -19.50 11.05 -22.60
CA ASN A 614 -20.34 12.21 -22.27
C ASN A 614 -20.10 12.74 -20.84
N ARG A 615 -18.84 12.73 -20.43
CA ARG A 615 -18.39 13.03 -19.07
C ARG A 615 -18.83 14.43 -18.64
N ASN A 616 -18.76 15.40 -19.55
CA ASN A 616 -19.18 16.79 -19.32
C ASN A 616 -20.69 17.02 -19.47
N SER A 617 -21.47 16.00 -19.87
CA SER A 617 -22.92 16.08 -20.09
C SER A 617 -23.34 17.10 -21.17
N GLN A 618 -22.51 17.25 -22.21
CA GLN A 618 -22.71 18.24 -23.28
C GLN A 618 -23.02 17.60 -24.65
N LYS A 619 -22.96 16.27 -24.75
CA LYS A 619 -23.00 15.53 -26.03
C LYS A 619 -24.35 14.84 -26.31
N GLY A 620 -25.38 15.14 -25.52
CA GLY A 620 -26.72 14.54 -25.58
C GLY A 620 -27.09 13.75 -24.32
N GLU A 621 -28.18 12.98 -24.38
CA GLU A 621 -28.60 12.04 -23.33
C GLU A 621 -28.43 10.59 -23.82
N HIS A 622 -28.11 9.70 -22.90
CA HIS A 622 -28.07 8.24 -23.07
C HIS A 622 -27.17 7.76 -24.20
N LEU A 623 -25.95 8.31 -24.29
CA LEU A 623 -24.96 7.86 -25.26
C LEU A 623 -24.57 6.39 -25.00
N PRO A 624 -24.43 5.59 -26.07
CA PRO A 624 -24.28 4.16 -25.92
C PRO A 624 -22.88 3.77 -25.47
N VAL A 625 -22.84 2.82 -24.54
CA VAL A 625 -21.67 2.03 -24.17
C VAL A 625 -21.99 0.58 -24.55
N TYR A 626 -21.48 0.14 -25.69
CA TYR A 626 -21.70 -1.22 -26.18
C TYR A 626 -20.82 -2.20 -25.41
N ILE A 627 -21.44 -3.19 -24.76
CA ILE A 627 -20.71 -4.24 -24.05
C ILE A 627 -20.67 -5.47 -24.93
N VAL A 628 -19.50 -5.79 -25.46
CA VAL A 628 -19.30 -6.90 -26.41
C VAL A 628 -18.53 -8.03 -25.74
N LYS A 629 -18.71 -9.26 -26.23
CA LYS A 629 -17.92 -10.41 -25.77
C LYS A 629 -16.87 -10.78 -26.83
N LEU A 630 -15.62 -10.35 -26.65
CA LEU A 630 -14.52 -10.75 -27.54
C LEU A 630 -14.00 -12.14 -27.15
N ALA A 631 -13.80 -13.03 -28.13
CA ALA A 631 -13.49 -14.45 -27.94
C ALA A 631 -12.23 -14.76 -27.09
N HIS A 632 -12.24 -15.93 -26.41
CA HIS A 632 -11.26 -16.67 -25.58
C HIS A 632 -10.06 -16.02 -24.83
N ASP A 633 -9.58 -14.80 -25.17
CA ASP A 633 -8.43 -14.22 -24.46
C ASP A 633 -8.80 -13.66 -23.07
N SER A 634 -10.10 -13.50 -22.78
CA SER A 634 -10.63 -12.91 -21.55
C SER A 634 -10.73 -13.88 -20.37
N ASP A 635 -10.54 -15.19 -20.60
CA ASP A 635 -10.67 -16.20 -19.55
C ASP A 635 -9.59 -16.06 -18.47
N TYR A 636 -8.44 -15.42 -18.78
CA TYR A 636 -7.27 -15.33 -17.90
C TYR A 636 -7.16 -14.06 -17.05
N ILE A 637 -7.79 -12.95 -17.45
CA ILE A 637 -7.54 -11.63 -16.83
C ILE A 637 -8.41 -11.40 -15.60
N TYR A 638 -9.45 -12.21 -15.44
CA TYR A 638 -10.48 -11.99 -14.46
C TYR A 638 -10.95 -13.30 -13.81
N HIS A 639 -10.01 -14.18 -13.45
CA HIS A 639 -10.30 -15.37 -12.64
C HIS A 639 -10.96 -15.06 -11.28
N LEU A 640 -10.98 -13.78 -10.88
CA LEU A 640 -11.30 -13.30 -9.54
C LEU A 640 -12.67 -12.63 -9.41
N PHE A 641 -13.49 -12.60 -10.46
CA PHE A 641 -14.88 -12.13 -10.35
C PHE A 641 -15.89 -13.11 -10.96
N ASN A 642 -17.12 -13.07 -10.49
CA ASN A 642 -18.19 -13.97 -10.94
C ASN A 642 -18.75 -13.55 -12.32
N ARG A 643 -18.04 -13.93 -13.39
CA ARG A 643 -18.41 -13.64 -14.79
C ARG A 643 -19.83 -14.08 -15.14
N LYS A 644 -20.24 -15.27 -14.69
CA LYS A 644 -21.58 -15.78 -14.95
C LYS A 644 -22.62 -14.83 -14.37
N LEU A 645 -22.42 -14.40 -13.12
CA LEU A 645 -23.36 -13.50 -12.47
C LEU A 645 -23.45 -12.12 -13.15
N THR A 646 -22.32 -11.54 -13.54
CA THR A 646 -22.30 -10.27 -14.29
C THR A 646 -23.01 -10.41 -15.64
N MET A 647 -22.77 -11.52 -16.35
CA MET A 647 -23.42 -11.82 -17.62
C MET A 647 -24.93 -11.93 -17.46
N ASP A 648 -25.39 -12.68 -16.45
CA ASP A 648 -26.80 -12.88 -16.17
C ASP A 648 -27.49 -11.54 -15.86
N LEU A 649 -26.89 -10.70 -15.00
CA LEU A 649 -27.42 -9.38 -14.66
C LEU A 649 -27.50 -8.42 -15.85
N LEU A 650 -26.50 -8.44 -16.74
CA LEU A 650 -26.53 -7.60 -17.94
C LEU A 650 -27.59 -8.07 -18.95
N ARG A 651 -27.82 -9.38 -19.07
CA ARG A 651 -28.80 -9.97 -20.01
C ARG A 651 -30.26 -9.77 -19.60
N GLU A 652 -30.52 -9.43 -18.34
CA GLU A 652 -31.88 -9.14 -17.88
C GLU A 652 -32.51 -7.92 -18.59
N HIS A 653 -31.70 -7.07 -19.22
CA HIS A 653 -32.14 -5.84 -19.88
C HIS A 653 -31.48 -5.65 -21.25
N LYS A 654 -32.26 -5.22 -22.25
CA LYS A 654 -31.72 -4.84 -23.57
C LYS A 654 -30.90 -3.54 -23.52
N GLU A 655 -31.33 -2.61 -22.68
CA GLU A 655 -30.64 -1.36 -22.39
C GLU A 655 -30.69 -1.12 -20.89
N ILE A 656 -29.58 -0.65 -20.32
CA ILE A 656 -29.49 -0.28 -18.91
C ILE A 656 -29.08 1.18 -18.87
N TYR A 657 -29.91 2.04 -18.31
CA TYR A 657 -29.61 3.46 -18.20
C TYR A 657 -28.71 3.75 -17.00
N GLU A 658 -27.95 4.84 -17.06
CA GLU A 658 -26.95 5.20 -16.04
C GLU A 658 -27.49 5.28 -14.61
N TRP A 659 -28.72 5.77 -14.42
CA TRP A 659 -29.38 5.80 -13.10
C TRP A 659 -29.65 4.42 -12.50
N GLN A 660 -29.52 3.33 -13.28
CA GLN A 660 -29.68 1.95 -12.83
C GLN A 660 -28.33 1.25 -12.52
N TYR A 661 -27.19 1.84 -12.90
CA TYR A 661 -25.88 1.18 -12.78
C TYR A 661 -25.59 0.73 -11.35
N ASN A 662 -25.73 1.62 -10.37
CA ASN A 662 -25.47 1.30 -8.97
C ASN A 662 -26.37 0.18 -8.45
N LYS A 663 -27.66 0.20 -8.81
CA LYS A 663 -28.60 -0.84 -8.38
C LYS A 663 -28.19 -2.23 -8.87
N ILE A 664 -27.65 -2.32 -10.09
CA ILE A 664 -27.15 -3.59 -10.64
C ILE A 664 -25.88 -4.01 -9.92
N VAL A 665 -24.98 -3.08 -9.60
CA VAL A 665 -23.76 -3.36 -8.83
C VAL A 665 -24.09 -3.79 -7.39
N ASP A 666 -25.02 -3.13 -6.72
CA ASP A 666 -25.47 -3.51 -5.38
C ASP A 666 -26.06 -4.93 -5.37
N ARG A 667 -26.93 -5.22 -6.35
CA ARG A 667 -27.50 -6.57 -6.53
C ARG A 667 -26.44 -7.63 -6.86
N TYR A 668 -25.38 -7.25 -7.56
CA TYR A 668 -24.24 -8.14 -7.77
C TYR A 668 -23.57 -8.49 -6.44
N TYR A 669 -23.19 -7.50 -5.64
CA TYR A 669 -22.54 -7.72 -4.35
C TYR A 669 -23.44 -8.45 -3.33
N ASP A 670 -24.75 -8.21 -3.35
CA ASP A 670 -25.73 -8.97 -2.55
C ASP A 670 -25.70 -10.46 -2.89
N LYS A 671 -25.69 -10.79 -4.18
CA LYS A 671 -25.60 -12.17 -4.63
C LYS A 671 -24.24 -12.78 -4.27
N ILE A 672 -23.12 -12.04 -4.39
CA ILE A 672 -21.81 -12.54 -3.95
C ILE A 672 -21.77 -12.83 -2.45
N LEU A 673 -22.29 -11.94 -1.61
CA LEU A 673 -22.41 -12.18 -0.16
C LEU A 673 -23.20 -13.46 0.15
N SER A 674 -24.27 -13.72 -0.60
CA SER A 674 -25.10 -14.92 -0.43
C SER A 674 -24.39 -16.23 -0.81
N LEU A 675 -23.34 -16.18 -1.64
CA LEU A 675 -22.54 -17.37 -2.00
C LEU A 675 -21.62 -17.82 -0.86
N GLY A 676 -21.42 -16.98 0.16
CA GLY A 676 -20.54 -17.27 1.29
C GLY A 676 -19.10 -16.79 1.11
N ILE A 677 -18.29 -17.01 2.14
CA ILE A 677 -16.91 -16.52 2.19
C ILE A 677 -15.98 -17.42 1.34
N PRO A 678 -15.18 -16.85 0.42
CA PRO A 678 -14.14 -17.54 -0.34
C PRO A 678 -13.11 -18.25 0.54
N GLN A 679 -12.57 -19.36 0.05
CA GLN A 679 -11.67 -20.21 0.83
C GLN A 679 -10.33 -19.53 1.12
N GLU A 680 -9.84 -18.69 0.21
CA GLU A 680 -8.60 -17.93 0.37
C GLU A 680 -8.69 -16.98 1.57
N SER A 681 -9.77 -16.20 1.67
CA SER A 681 -10.03 -15.35 2.84
C SER A 681 -10.14 -16.17 4.13
N LYS A 682 -10.88 -17.28 4.12
CA LYS A 682 -11.03 -18.17 5.28
C LYS A 682 -9.69 -18.75 5.74
N ASN A 683 -8.88 -19.24 4.80
CA ASN A 683 -7.59 -19.85 5.10
C ASN A 683 -6.61 -18.84 5.69
N ILE A 684 -6.48 -17.67 5.09
CA ILE A 684 -5.57 -16.63 5.59
C ILE A 684 -6.04 -16.14 6.97
N TRP A 685 -7.34 -16.01 7.20
CA TRP A 685 -7.88 -15.61 8.50
C TRP A 685 -7.66 -16.71 9.57
N ASN A 686 -8.11 -17.93 9.31
CA ASN A 686 -8.11 -19.01 10.30
C ASN A 686 -6.73 -19.60 10.55
N GLU A 687 -5.89 -19.74 9.52
CA GLU A 687 -4.55 -20.30 9.67
C GLU A 687 -3.51 -19.20 9.85
N GLY A 688 -3.60 -18.12 9.08
CA GLY A 688 -2.64 -17.03 9.16
C GLY A 688 -2.82 -16.16 10.40
N ILE A 689 -3.98 -15.50 10.52
CA ILE A 689 -4.23 -14.52 11.59
C ILE A 689 -4.47 -15.21 12.94
N LEU A 690 -5.43 -16.13 13.02
CA LEU A 690 -5.81 -16.74 14.31
C LEU A 690 -4.72 -17.66 14.90
N LYS A 691 -3.87 -18.27 14.06
CA LYS A 691 -2.80 -19.19 14.51
C LYS A 691 -1.39 -18.63 14.34
N LEU A 692 -1.26 -17.37 13.93
CA LEU A 692 0.01 -16.66 13.74
C LEU A 692 0.96 -17.35 12.73
N ASP A 693 0.41 -17.95 11.67
CA ASP A 693 1.20 -18.53 10.58
C ASP A 693 1.53 -17.46 9.52
N PHE A 694 2.74 -16.91 9.63
CA PHE A 694 3.23 -15.88 8.71
C PHE A 694 3.47 -16.39 7.28
N ASN A 695 3.63 -17.69 7.05
CA ASN A 695 3.69 -18.24 5.70
C ASN A 695 2.30 -18.18 5.06
N LYS A 696 1.26 -18.53 5.81
CA LYS A 696 -0.14 -18.39 5.36
C LYS A 696 -0.54 -16.94 5.13
N ILE A 697 -0.11 -16.04 6.00
CA ILE A 697 -0.31 -14.59 5.79
C ILE A 697 0.33 -14.14 4.47
N SER A 698 1.51 -14.66 4.12
CA SER A 698 2.22 -14.31 2.88
C SER A 698 1.57 -14.82 1.59
N GLU A 699 0.55 -15.67 1.68
CA GLU A 699 -0.28 -16.08 0.53
C GLU A 699 -1.15 -14.92 0.01
N PHE A 700 -1.40 -13.88 0.84
CA PHE A 700 -2.11 -12.69 0.40
C PHE A 700 -1.32 -11.96 -0.71
N ARG A 701 -1.92 -11.90 -1.90
CA ARG A 701 -1.34 -11.22 -3.06
C ARG A 701 -2.41 -10.44 -3.82
N LEU A 702 -2.36 -9.11 -3.74
CA LEU A 702 -3.22 -8.24 -4.57
C LEU A 702 -2.87 -8.32 -6.06
N ILE A 703 -1.61 -8.66 -6.37
CA ILE A 703 -1.12 -8.89 -7.71
C ILE A 703 -0.61 -10.34 -7.72
N GLU A 704 -1.35 -11.25 -8.36
CA GLU A 704 -1.08 -12.69 -8.30
C GLU A 704 0.25 -13.08 -8.97
N ASP A 705 0.74 -12.25 -9.89
CA ASP A 705 1.74 -12.63 -10.90
C ASP A 705 3.06 -11.83 -10.82
N LEU A 706 3.40 -11.23 -9.67
CA LEU A 706 4.68 -10.48 -9.55
C LEU A 706 5.92 -11.36 -9.72
N SER A 707 5.82 -12.66 -9.44
CA SER A 707 6.94 -13.62 -9.53
C SER A 707 7.38 -13.95 -10.95
N PHE A 708 6.73 -13.38 -11.97
CA PHE A 708 7.09 -13.54 -13.38
C PHE A 708 6.95 -12.22 -14.14
N ILE A 709 7.23 -11.07 -13.52
CA ILE A 709 7.25 -9.77 -14.20
C ILE A 709 8.65 -9.18 -14.07
N CYS A 710 9.25 -8.82 -15.20
CA CYS A 710 10.53 -8.13 -15.25
C CYS A 710 10.30 -6.67 -15.67
N ASP A 711 11.05 -5.77 -15.05
CA ASP A 711 11.18 -4.40 -15.49
C ASP A 711 12.15 -4.36 -16.68
N VAL A 712 11.66 -3.91 -17.83
CA VAL A 712 12.45 -3.78 -19.08
C VAL A 712 12.69 -2.32 -19.35
N TYR A 713 13.97 -1.91 -19.31
CA TYR A 713 14.41 -0.57 -19.68
C TYR A 713 14.58 -0.45 -21.19
N ILE A 714 13.89 0.52 -21.79
CA ILE A 714 13.88 0.73 -23.24
C ILE A 714 14.71 1.97 -23.57
N GLU A 715 15.91 1.75 -24.09
CA GLU A 715 16.83 2.82 -24.46
C GLU A 715 16.54 3.35 -25.86
N LYS A 716 15.38 4.01 -26.02
CA LYS A 716 14.85 4.42 -27.33
C LYS A 716 15.35 5.78 -27.84
N ASP A 717 15.86 6.63 -26.97
CA ASP A 717 16.29 7.99 -27.32
C ASP A 717 17.53 8.42 -26.52
N GLU A 718 18.16 9.51 -26.95
CA GLU A 718 19.40 10.03 -26.33
C GLU A 718 19.24 10.29 -24.83
N ASN A 719 18.07 10.76 -24.39
CA ASN A 719 17.80 10.98 -22.98
C ASN A 719 17.76 9.66 -22.20
N ALA A 720 17.18 8.59 -22.77
CA ALA A 720 17.25 7.26 -22.18
C ALA A 720 18.71 6.75 -22.10
N THR A 721 19.53 7.03 -23.10
CA THR A 721 20.97 6.69 -23.07
C THR A 721 21.70 7.43 -21.97
N ILE A 722 21.46 8.75 -21.81
CA ILE A 722 22.06 9.57 -20.75
C ILE A 722 21.70 9.00 -19.37
N LEU A 723 20.41 8.71 -19.14
CA LEU A 723 19.96 8.15 -17.86
C LEU A 723 20.58 6.78 -17.56
N ALA A 724 20.73 5.92 -18.56
CA ALA A 724 21.41 4.64 -18.40
C ALA A 724 22.90 4.83 -18.05
N ASN A 725 23.60 5.76 -18.71
CA ASN A 725 25.00 6.04 -18.42
C ASN A 725 25.20 6.58 -17.00
N GLU A 726 24.33 7.48 -16.55
CA GLU A 726 24.37 7.99 -15.17
C GLU A 726 24.12 6.88 -14.14
N TYR A 727 23.15 6.00 -14.41
CA TYR A 727 22.88 4.84 -13.56
C TYR A 727 24.13 3.93 -13.42
N GLU A 728 24.81 3.67 -14.52
CA GLU A 728 26.04 2.86 -14.54
C GLU A 728 27.19 3.53 -13.79
N ASN A 729 27.40 4.83 -14.03
CA ASN A 729 28.48 5.58 -13.39
C ASN A 729 28.34 5.60 -11.86
N ILE A 730 27.11 5.67 -11.35
CA ILE A 730 26.86 5.62 -9.90
C ILE A 730 27.12 4.22 -9.33
N ILE A 731 26.72 3.14 -10.00
CA ILE A 731 26.96 1.76 -9.52
C ILE A 731 28.45 1.41 -9.57
N LEU A 732 29.12 1.77 -10.66
CA LEU A 732 30.54 1.43 -10.89
C LEU A 732 31.51 2.42 -10.24
N GLU A 733 31.01 3.40 -9.49
CA GLU A 733 31.82 4.38 -8.76
C GLU A 733 32.76 5.18 -9.69
N ARG A 734 32.28 5.54 -10.89
CA ARG A 734 33.07 6.22 -11.91
C ARG A 734 32.90 7.74 -11.85
N GLY A 735 33.95 8.47 -12.22
CA GLY A 735 33.93 9.94 -12.29
C GLY A 735 33.70 10.57 -10.91
N ASP A 736 32.84 11.59 -10.87
CA ASP A 736 32.53 12.35 -9.64
C ASP A 736 31.84 11.50 -8.56
N TYR A 737 31.35 10.30 -8.91
CA TYR A 737 30.63 9.43 -7.99
C TYR A 737 31.52 8.63 -7.04
N ALA A 738 32.83 8.54 -7.29
CA ALA A 738 33.78 7.80 -6.46
C ALA A 738 33.92 8.37 -5.03
N HIS A 739 33.63 9.66 -4.85
CA HIS A 739 33.78 10.36 -3.57
C HIS A 739 32.56 10.24 -2.65
N TYR A 740 31.45 9.68 -3.15
CA TYR A 740 30.22 9.55 -2.36
C TYR A 740 30.21 8.26 -1.54
N ASN A 741 29.74 8.36 -0.30
CA ASN A 741 29.58 7.19 0.55
C ASN A 741 28.44 6.27 0.06
N SER A 742 28.36 5.06 0.62
CA SER A 742 27.36 4.05 0.22
C SER A 742 25.91 4.56 0.32
N PHE A 743 25.62 5.40 1.33
CA PHE A 743 24.29 5.95 1.55
C PHE A 743 23.91 7.02 0.51
N GLU A 744 24.84 7.91 0.17
CA GLU A 744 24.67 8.94 -0.86
C GLU A 744 24.54 8.33 -2.26
N ARG A 745 25.32 7.30 -2.57
CA ARG A 745 25.20 6.58 -3.84
C ARG A 745 23.87 5.87 -3.98
N LYS A 746 23.42 5.16 -2.94
CA LYS A 746 22.09 4.53 -2.92
C LYS A 746 20.96 5.54 -3.14
N ALA A 747 21.16 6.75 -2.66
CA ALA A 747 20.27 7.88 -2.85
C ALA A 747 20.24 8.40 -4.30
N LEU A 748 21.42 8.65 -4.88
CA LEU A 748 21.56 9.05 -6.29
C LEU A 748 21.00 7.98 -7.24
N LEU A 749 21.26 6.70 -6.96
CA LEU A 749 20.70 5.58 -7.71
C LEU A 749 19.18 5.63 -7.72
N ARG A 750 18.54 5.91 -6.58
CA ARG A 750 17.08 6.04 -6.53
C ARG A 750 16.60 7.20 -7.40
N ASN A 751 17.30 8.34 -7.45
CA ASN A 751 16.94 9.48 -8.31
C ASN A 751 17.00 9.13 -9.79
N ILE A 752 18.10 8.54 -10.21
CA ILE A 752 18.24 8.11 -11.60
C ILE A 752 17.21 7.03 -11.95
N THR A 753 16.96 6.07 -11.05
CA THR A 753 15.93 5.05 -11.27
C THR A 753 14.52 5.67 -11.41
N ALA A 754 14.19 6.74 -10.67
CA ALA A 754 12.93 7.48 -10.83
C ALA A 754 12.77 8.02 -12.25
N LYS A 755 13.80 8.68 -12.78
CA LYS A 755 13.80 9.25 -14.14
C LYS A 755 13.80 8.15 -15.20
N MET A 756 14.53 7.07 -14.96
CA MET A 756 14.52 5.89 -15.84
C MET A 756 13.13 5.25 -15.91
N SER A 757 12.31 5.36 -14.86
CA SER A 757 10.97 4.76 -14.82
C SER A 757 10.08 5.21 -15.99
N ASP A 758 10.29 6.41 -16.53
CA ASP A 758 9.59 6.93 -17.73
C ASP A 758 9.80 6.08 -18.99
N TYR A 759 10.84 5.24 -18.98
CA TYR A 759 11.28 4.34 -20.05
C TYR A 759 11.21 2.86 -19.67
N ILE A 760 10.68 2.54 -18.48
CA ILE A 760 10.52 1.16 -18.00
C ILE A 760 9.09 0.69 -18.26
N ILE A 761 8.98 -0.50 -18.83
CA ILE A 761 7.73 -1.25 -18.91
C ILE A 761 7.83 -2.55 -18.12
N GLN A 762 6.69 -3.10 -17.75
CA GLN A 762 6.59 -4.38 -17.06
C GLN A 762 6.16 -5.49 -18.03
N VAL A 763 7.02 -6.48 -18.20
CA VAL A 763 6.83 -7.58 -19.15
C VAL A 763 6.86 -8.91 -18.41
N LYS A 764 5.97 -9.84 -18.78
CA LYS A 764 5.98 -11.18 -18.18
C LYS A 764 7.28 -11.93 -18.53
N GLU A 765 7.90 -12.60 -17.58
CA GLU A 765 9.21 -13.27 -17.69
C GLU A 765 9.24 -14.30 -18.84
N ARG A 766 8.19 -15.11 -19.00
CA ARG A 766 8.07 -16.00 -20.18
C ARG A 766 8.22 -15.27 -21.52
N LYS A 767 7.76 -14.02 -21.59
CA LYS A 767 7.89 -13.19 -22.79
C LYS A 767 9.29 -12.58 -22.92
N VAL A 768 9.96 -12.31 -21.80
CA VAL A 768 11.37 -11.90 -21.75
C VAL A 768 12.25 -13.02 -22.27
N GLU A 769 12.00 -14.25 -21.83
CA GLU A 769 12.70 -15.47 -22.27
C GLU A 769 12.48 -15.73 -23.77
N ASN A 770 11.23 -15.70 -24.25
CA ASN A 770 10.92 -15.92 -25.67
C ASN A 770 11.56 -14.87 -26.59
N ASN A 771 11.64 -13.60 -26.14
CA ASN A 771 12.28 -12.53 -26.91
C ASN A 771 13.80 -12.44 -26.67
N LEU A 772 14.39 -13.34 -25.88
CA LEU A 772 15.82 -13.37 -25.52
C LEU A 772 16.34 -12.01 -25.01
N LEU A 773 15.54 -11.33 -24.19
CA LEU A 773 15.88 -10.02 -23.68
C LEU A 773 17.12 -10.09 -22.78
N GLN A 774 18.08 -9.21 -23.08
CA GLN A 774 19.35 -9.12 -22.40
C GLN A 774 19.17 -8.60 -20.97
N ASN A 775 19.98 -9.13 -20.04
CA ASN A 775 20.15 -8.49 -18.74
C ASN A 775 20.83 -7.13 -18.94
N PHE A 776 20.45 -6.14 -18.15
CA PHE A 776 21.07 -4.81 -18.19
C PHE A 776 22.59 -4.88 -17.94
N GLU A 777 23.07 -5.92 -17.24
CA GLU A 777 24.48 -6.23 -17.06
C GLU A 777 25.29 -6.30 -18.35
N ILE A 778 24.69 -6.64 -19.50
CA ILE A 778 25.40 -6.71 -20.79
C ILE A 778 25.88 -5.33 -21.27
N ARG A 779 25.25 -4.23 -20.82
CA ARG A 779 25.60 -2.89 -21.27
C ARG A 779 27.03 -2.50 -20.87
N ASN A 780 27.44 -2.73 -19.61
CA ASN A 780 28.79 -2.42 -19.09
C ASN A 780 29.20 -3.23 -17.83
N GLY A 781 28.64 -4.42 -17.61
CA GLY A 781 28.93 -5.27 -16.44
C GLY A 781 28.22 -4.84 -15.14
N VAL A 782 27.16 -4.04 -15.25
CA VAL A 782 26.41 -3.52 -14.09
C VAL A 782 25.34 -4.49 -13.64
N GLN A 783 25.53 -5.09 -12.46
CA GLN A 783 24.51 -5.98 -11.87
C GLN A 783 23.25 -5.17 -11.53
N SER A 784 22.17 -5.48 -12.24
CA SER A 784 20.87 -4.84 -12.09
C SER A 784 19.77 -5.88 -12.34
N SER A 785 18.65 -5.75 -11.63
CA SER A 785 17.46 -6.59 -11.86
C SER A 785 16.70 -6.21 -13.14
N LEU A 786 17.12 -5.13 -13.82
CA LEU A 786 16.51 -4.67 -15.06
C LEU A 786 16.88 -5.57 -16.24
N ARG A 787 15.91 -5.78 -17.12
CA ARG A 787 16.16 -6.22 -18.50
C ARG A 787 16.36 -5.00 -19.39
N TRP A 788 17.01 -5.17 -20.53
CA TRP A 788 17.41 -4.07 -21.39
C TRP A 788 17.08 -4.34 -22.86
N ILE A 789 16.52 -3.33 -23.51
CA ILE A 789 16.42 -3.26 -24.98
C ILE A 789 17.42 -2.19 -25.43
N SER A 790 18.46 -2.65 -26.12
CA SER A 790 19.53 -1.78 -26.63
C SER A 790 19.02 -0.87 -27.74
N PRO A 791 19.66 0.29 -27.99
CA PRO A 791 19.28 1.19 -29.10
C PRO A 791 19.22 0.48 -30.46
N LYS A 792 20.03 -0.58 -30.65
CA LYS A 792 20.05 -1.38 -31.89
C LYS A 792 18.84 -2.31 -32.01
N ASP A 793 18.30 -2.77 -30.89
CA ASP A 793 17.19 -3.73 -30.83
C ASP A 793 15.82 -3.05 -30.69
N VAL A 794 15.77 -1.75 -30.40
CA VAL A 794 14.52 -0.98 -30.24
C VAL A 794 13.59 -1.17 -31.44
N SER A 795 14.08 -1.01 -32.67
CA SER A 795 13.25 -1.15 -33.88
C SER A 795 12.66 -2.56 -34.06
N LYS A 796 13.36 -3.58 -33.56
CA LYS A 796 12.97 -5.00 -33.64
C LYS A 796 11.98 -5.39 -32.53
N LEU A 797 12.20 -4.93 -31.31
CA LEU A 797 11.51 -5.39 -30.11
C LEU A 797 10.50 -4.37 -29.55
N TYR A 798 10.44 -3.17 -30.12
CA TYR A 798 9.53 -2.11 -29.71
C TYR A 798 8.89 -1.44 -30.93
N ASP A 799 7.61 -1.15 -30.82
CA ASP A 799 6.80 -0.41 -31.77
C ASP A 799 6.49 0.96 -31.18
N GLU A 800 6.68 2.04 -31.96
CA GLU A 800 6.48 3.40 -31.47
C GLU A 800 5.00 3.71 -31.12
N GLU A 801 4.04 3.01 -31.73
CA GLU A 801 2.61 3.19 -31.45
C GLU A 801 2.11 2.23 -30.38
N THR A 802 2.47 0.95 -30.48
CA THR A 802 1.87 -0.14 -29.68
C THR A 802 2.76 -0.74 -28.60
N GLY A 803 4.03 -0.33 -28.56
CA GLY A 803 4.98 -0.65 -27.52
C GLY A 803 5.72 -1.96 -27.74
N PHE A 804 5.99 -2.70 -26.67
CA PHE A 804 6.80 -3.93 -26.77
C PHE A 804 6.20 -4.97 -27.74
N LYS A 805 7.02 -5.42 -28.69
CA LYS A 805 6.64 -6.41 -29.70
C LYS A 805 6.78 -7.82 -29.14
N PHE A 806 5.77 -8.64 -29.37
CA PHE A 806 5.85 -10.08 -29.09
C PHE A 806 6.37 -10.74 -30.37
N VAL A 807 7.67 -11.08 -30.40
CA VAL A 807 8.27 -11.88 -31.49
C VAL A 807 8.12 -13.36 -31.17
#